data_AF-A0A4R0KPM4-F1
#
_entry.id   AF-A0A4R0KPM4-F1
#
_cell.length_a   1.000
_cell.length_b   1.000
_cell.length_c   1.000
_cell.angle_alpha   90.00
_cell.angle_beta   90.00
_cell.angle_gamma   90.00
#
_symmetry.space_group_name_H-M   'P 1'
#
loop_
_entity.id
_entity.type
_entity.pdbx_description
1 polymer ?
#
loop_
_entity_poly.entity_id
_entity_poly.type
_entity_poly.pdbx_seq_one_letter_code
_entity_poly.pdbx_strand_id
1 'polypeptide(L)'
;MSQLHELVTALAAPWVVLSPRSGQLTGSNGVEGLYAQDRRILSRSIVTINGREPLPVHADERGAGSHEYVAQVEGVGDTRHDPTVMLYRTRDVDRHGMTERITLVNRSRTAIECRLEVALGTDLAPMAAVRNGTADELPDLTPSDDGETVLHWESAGTRVSASLDPGVSATPRLEPGEEFTLTVRVTAEFPPSATGFSIDPPPATPEYELGVNCDDKRVERWVERSLEDVRALQLAAGQDRYLGAGPPWFLTLFGRDSLIASGMLIPVDPELAAGTLRALAAKQGTKVDPDTAEQPGKIPHELRVEDADHGGGLVLPPVYYGTHDATQLWITTLHKAWRWGMPADEVRDLLPNLVRALTWIKEYADPDGDGFLEYIDESGHGLANQGWKDSGDAVQWPDGTLATAPIALCEVQGYAYAAAVQGAELLEAHGESGDEWRLWATAMQERFRSAFWVDGYPAIALDGAKNAVAGRASNMGHLLGTGLLDADEEQTVADVLAGEDLDSGFGLRTLSTAMTRFNPLGYHTGSVWPHDTAMTVQGLYATGHAALASSYVDGLIRAAEAFGYRLPELFGGRGRTAERTPTPYPASCRPQAWAAASAIAVVVAALGIEPDVPGGRLVVNPAEDLPWERLEVSGLRLGGEILSVRLEAGKLTVLEAPKDLQY
;
A
#
# COMPACT_ATOMS: atom_id res chain seq x y z
N MET A 1 6.45 17.09 14.68
CA MET A 1 5.96 15.95 13.89
C MET A 1 6.27 16.23 12.44
N SER A 2 7.08 15.37 11.84
CA SER A 2 7.42 15.39 10.43
C SER A 2 6.17 15.27 9.55
N GLN A 3 6.03 16.14 8.56
CA GLN A 3 4.93 16.08 7.61
C GLN A 3 5.38 15.27 6.38
N LEU A 4 5.21 13.94 6.43
CA LEU A 4 5.60 13.03 5.34
C LEU A 4 4.92 13.43 4.02
N HIS A 5 3.68 13.93 4.07
CA HIS A 5 2.93 14.36 2.90
C HIS A 5 3.53 15.56 2.15
N GLU A 6 4.41 16.36 2.78
CA GLU A 6 5.10 17.48 2.12
C GLU A 6 6.36 17.04 1.37
N LEU A 7 6.82 15.81 1.59
CA LEU A 7 8.04 15.27 1.01
C LEU A 7 7.80 14.67 -0.36
N VAL A 8 8.85 14.74 -1.18
CA VAL A 8 8.97 14.10 -2.48
C VAL A 8 9.61 12.73 -2.29
N THR A 9 8.91 11.68 -2.72
CA THR A 9 9.32 10.28 -2.55
C THR A 9 9.85 9.73 -3.87
N ALA A 10 11.17 9.48 -3.95
CA ALA A 10 11.79 8.66 -5.00
C ALA A 10 11.99 7.24 -4.47
N LEU A 11 11.51 6.22 -5.16
CA LEU A 11 11.68 4.85 -4.71
C LEU A 11 11.94 3.85 -5.84
N ALA A 12 12.68 2.81 -5.48
CA ALA A 12 12.75 1.53 -6.16
C ALA A 12 13.12 0.52 -5.07
N ALA A 13 12.10 -0.14 -4.52
CA ALA A 13 12.24 -0.96 -3.32
C ALA A 13 13.39 -1.99 -3.48
N PRO A 14 14.21 -2.17 -2.43
CA PRO A 14 14.02 -1.71 -1.06
C PRO A 14 14.49 -0.27 -0.77
N TRP A 15 14.93 0.49 -1.78
CA TRP A 15 15.47 1.82 -1.59
C TRP A 15 14.41 2.92 -1.75
N VAL A 16 14.41 3.88 -0.83
CA VAL A 16 13.54 5.05 -0.89
C VAL A 16 14.26 6.30 -0.39
N VAL A 17 14.04 7.43 -1.06
CA VAL A 17 14.50 8.75 -0.60
C VAL A 17 13.28 9.63 -0.35
N LEU A 18 13.24 10.20 0.85
CA LEU A 18 12.27 11.20 1.26
C LEU A 18 12.96 12.56 1.32
N SER A 19 12.57 13.44 0.40
CA SER A 19 13.26 14.73 0.19
C SER A 19 12.28 15.89 0.33
N PRO A 20 12.66 17.01 0.95
CA PRO A 20 11.95 18.26 0.76
C PRO A 20 11.97 18.64 -0.73
N ARG A 21 11.06 19.54 -1.14
CA ARG A 21 11.06 20.11 -2.50
C ARG A 21 12.34 20.89 -2.87
N SER A 22 13.22 21.16 -1.90
CA SER A 22 14.55 21.71 -2.16
C SER A 22 15.59 20.67 -2.62
N GLY A 23 15.30 19.38 -2.45
CA GLY A 23 16.24 18.28 -2.65
C GLY A 23 17.31 18.14 -1.56
N GLN A 24 17.40 19.11 -0.63
CA GLN A 24 18.34 19.09 0.49
C GLN A 24 17.87 18.11 1.55
N LEU A 25 18.70 17.11 1.88
CA LEU A 25 18.46 16.29 3.06
C LEU A 25 19.24 16.92 4.20
N THR A 26 18.53 17.55 5.14
CA THR A 26 19.15 18.33 6.21
C THR A 26 19.27 17.55 7.51
N GLY A 27 18.52 16.45 7.63
CA GLY A 27 18.31 15.72 8.88
C GLY A 27 17.39 16.46 9.87
N SER A 28 16.93 17.67 9.56
CA SER A 28 16.23 18.55 10.52
C SER A 28 14.74 18.27 10.71
N ASN A 29 14.13 17.53 9.79
CA ASN A 29 12.69 17.23 9.81
C ASN A 29 12.39 15.79 10.25
N GLY A 30 13.35 15.12 10.90
CA GLY A 30 13.24 13.78 11.50
C GLY A 30 13.15 12.62 10.53
N VAL A 31 12.40 12.74 9.42
CA VAL A 31 12.09 11.65 8.45
C VAL A 31 12.66 11.88 7.05
N GLU A 32 13.40 12.97 6.86
CA GLU A 32 14.20 13.14 5.65
C GLU A 32 15.32 12.09 5.64
N GLY A 33 15.58 11.51 4.46
CA GLY A 33 16.69 10.59 4.31
C GLY A 33 16.59 9.66 3.11
N LEU A 34 17.69 8.96 2.85
CA LEU A 34 17.74 7.75 2.03
C LEU A 34 17.59 6.56 2.96
N TYR A 35 16.72 5.62 2.64
CA TYR A 35 16.40 4.45 3.45
C TYR A 35 16.52 3.17 2.64
N ALA A 36 16.88 2.09 3.33
CA ALA A 36 16.78 0.71 2.85
C ALA A 36 16.87 -0.26 4.05
N GLN A 37 16.20 -1.41 3.95
CA GLN A 37 16.19 -2.47 4.98
C GLN A 37 15.90 -1.92 6.40
N ASP A 38 14.83 -1.12 6.54
CA ASP A 38 14.42 -0.48 7.79
C ASP A 38 15.49 0.41 8.47
N ARG A 39 16.45 0.94 7.71
CA ARG A 39 17.47 1.87 8.21
C ARG A 39 17.57 3.14 7.38
N ARG A 40 17.84 4.28 8.06
CA ARG A 40 18.20 5.54 7.42
C ARG A 40 19.66 5.51 6.98
N ILE A 41 19.88 5.19 5.71
CA ILE A 41 21.19 5.06 5.06
C ILE A 41 21.92 6.41 5.01
N LEU A 42 21.21 7.48 4.64
CA LEU A 42 21.72 8.85 4.77
C LEU A 42 20.66 9.71 5.46
N SER A 43 21.07 10.44 6.49
CA SER A 43 20.26 11.49 7.13
C SER A 43 20.53 12.86 6.50
N ARG A 44 21.71 13.04 5.88
CA ARG A 44 22.16 14.33 5.31
C ARG A 44 22.75 14.18 3.91
N SER A 45 22.34 15.09 3.03
CA SER A 45 22.84 15.30 1.66
C SER A 45 22.56 16.76 1.28
N ILE A 46 23.50 17.62 1.69
CA ILE A 46 23.41 19.07 1.52
C ILE A 46 24.36 19.51 0.41
N VAL A 47 23.85 20.29 -0.54
CA VAL A 47 24.62 20.92 -1.61
C VAL A 47 24.70 22.41 -1.37
N THR A 48 25.92 22.96 -1.37
CA THR A 48 26.15 24.41 -1.26
C THR A 48 27.02 24.93 -2.39
N ILE A 49 26.81 26.19 -2.77
CA ILE A 49 27.68 26.95 -3.67
C ILE A 49 28.25 28.14 -2.90
N ASN A 50 29.57 28.26 -2.83
CA ASN A 50 30.28 29.27 -2.03
C ASN A 50 29.79 29.32 -0.57
N GLY A 51 29.51 28.14 0.02
CA GLY A 51 29.02 28.01 1.39
C GLY A 51 27.56 28.44 1.62
N ARG A 52 26.76 28.61 0.55
CA ARG A 52 25.33 28.94 0.64
C ARG A 52 24.48 27.90 -0.06
N GLU A 53 23.32 27.58 0.52
CA GLU A 53 22.34 26.73 -0.15
C GLU A 53 21.73 27.46 -1.37
N PRO A 54 21.62 26.77 -2.53
CA PRO A 54 20.85 27.26 -3.67
C PRO A 54 19.38 27.48 -3.29
N LEU A 55 18.76 28.51 -3.87
CA LEU A 55 17.34 28.80 -3.63
C LEU A 55 16.46 27.89 -4.48
N PRO A 56 15.59 27.06 -3.89
CA PRO A 56 14.77 26.11 -4.63
C PRO A 56 13.72 26.84 -5.48
N VAL A 57 13.54 26.37 -6.72
CA VAL A 57 12.59 26.91 -7.70
C VAL A 57 11.51 25.89 -8.02
N HIS A 58 11.90 24.63 -8.26
CA HIS A 58 10.99 23.59 -8.69
C HIS A 58 11.47 22.20 -8.27
N ALA A 59 10.53 21.28 -8.08
CA ALA A 59 10.79 19.85 -7.97
C ALA A 59 9.82 19.13 -8.90
N ASP A 60 10.40 18.36 -9.82
CA ASP A 60 9.75 17.60 -10.89
C ASP A 60 9.80 16.11 -10.55
N GLU A 61 8.62 15.51 -10.35
CA GLU A 61 8.46 14.09 -10.00
C GLU A 61 8.34 13.23 -11.27
N ARG A 62 9.45 13.03 -12.00
CA ARG A 62 9.47 12.45 -13.36
C ARG A 62 8.98 11.00 -13.45
N GLY A 63 8.99 10.27 -12.35
CA GLY A 63 8.49 8.89 -12.26
C GLY A 63 8.49 8.42 -10.81
N ALA A 64 8.47 7.12 -10.58
CA ALA A 64 8.51 6.58 -9.21
C ALA A 64 9.91 6.69 -8.57
N GLY A 65 10.98 6.45 -9.33
CA GLY A 65 12.36 6.39 -8.83
C GLY A 65 13.28 7.55 -9.25
N SER A 66 12.83 8.48 -10.10
CA SER A 66 13.67 9.55 -10.63
C SER A 66 13.00 10.91 -10.51
N HIS A 67 13.69 11.87 -9.89
CA HIS A 67 13.20 13.25 -9.67
C HIS A 67 14.26 14.27 -10.04
N GLU A 68 13.83 15.48 -10.44
CA GLU A 68 14.71 16.62 -10.66
C GLU A 68 14.36 17.79 -9.74
N TYR A 69 15.37 18.34 -9.08
CA TYR A 69 15.26 19.56 -8.27
C TYR A 69 15.99 20.69 -8.96
N VAL A 70 15.30 21.81 -9.16
CA VAL A 70 15.82 23.01 -9.82
C VAL A 70 15.97 24.10 -8.80
N ALA A 71 17.15 24.72 -8.75
CA ALA A 71 17.45 25.83 -7.86
C ALA A 71 18.23 26.93 -8.58
N GLN A 72 18.10 28.17 -8.11
CA GLN A 72 18.92 29.29 -8.55
C GLN A 72 20.07 29.53 -7.57
N VAL A 73 21.22 29.97 -8.09
CA VAL A 73 22.40 30.29 -7.29
C VAL A 73 22.53 31.79 -7.15
N GLU A 74 22.38 32.31 -5.93
CA GLU A 74 22.51 33.74 -5.65
C GLU A 74 23.97 34.20 -5.51
N GLY A 75 24.24 35.44 -5.92
CA GLY A 75 25.55 36.07 -5.73
C GLY A 75 26.64 35.58 -6.69
N VAL A 76 26.28 34.80 -7.71
CA VAL A 76 27.19 34.30 -8.77
C VAL A 76 26.60 34.66 -10.14
N GLY A 77 27.45 35.00 -11.12
CA GLY A 77 27.02 35.45 -12.45
C GLY A 77 26.83 36.97 -12.54
N ASP A 78 26.13 37.45 -13.59
CA ASP A 78 25.84 38.87 -13.77
C ASP A 78 24.51 39.28 -13.13
N THR A 79 24.47 40.46 -12.51
CA THR A 79 23.29 40.93 -11.77
C THR A 79 22.22 41.43 -12.75
N ARG A 80 21.15 40.65 -12.93
CA ARG A 80 19.97 40.97 -13.77
C ARG A 80 18.68 40.73 -12.99
N HIS A 81 17.55 41.01 -13.64
CA HIS A 81 16.22 40.67 -13.10
C HIS A 81 15.99 39.16 -13.02
N ASP A 82 16.58 38.38 -13.94
CA ASP A 82 16.42 36.93 -14.03
C ASP A 82 17.66 36.20 -13.44
N PRO A 83 17.50 34.99 -12.85
CA PRO A 83 18.62 34.18 -12.38
C PRO A 83 19.48 33.71 -13.55
N THR A 84 20.80 33.89 -13.43
CA THR A 84 21.76 33.59 -14.50
C THR A 84 22.65 32.39 -14.21
N VAL A 85 22.57 31.80 -13.02
CA VAL A 85 23.28 30.58 -12.65
C VAL A 85 22.28 29.64 -12.00
N MET A 86 22.18 28.44 -12.57
CA MET A 86 21.19 27.45 -12.17
C MET A 86 21.90 26.19 -11.66
N LEU A 87 21.28 25.53 -10.70
CA LEU A 87 21.65 24.21 -10.23
C LEU A 87 20.50 23.24 -10.53
N TYR A 88 20.81 22.15 -11.21
CA TYR A 88 19.91 21.03 -11.45
C TYR A 88 20.42 19.82 -10.68
N ARG A 89 19.56 19.18 -9.90
CA ARG A 89 19.87 17.94 -9.19
C ARG A 89 18.94 16.86 -9.71
N THR A 90 19.47 15.89 -10.47
CA THR A 90 18.70 14.69 -10.81
C THR A 90 19.04 13.60 -9.81
N ARG A 91 18.03 13.07 -9.11
CA ARG A 91 18.17 11.98 -8.15
C ARG A 91 17.45 10.75 -8.70
N ASP A 92 18.20 9.68 -8.90
CA ASP A 92 17.77 8.40 -9.42
C ASP A 92 17.95 7.33 -8.33
N VAL A 93 16.89 6.59 -8.03
CA VAL A 93 16.88 5.46 -7.09
C VAL A 93 16.60 4.19 -7.88
N ASP A 94 17.42 3.17 -7.65
CA ASP A 94 17.24 1.83 -8.21
C ASP A 94 17.33 0.78 -7.09
N ARG A 95 17.20 -0.49 -7.46
CA ARG A 95 17.22 -1.61 -6.50
C ARG A 95 18.56 -1.79 -5.75
N HIS A 96 19.61 -1.10 -6.14
CA HIS A 96 20.96 -1.20 -5.57
C HIS A 96 21.38 0.02 -4.76
N GLY A 97 20.69 1.15 -4.91
CA GLY A 97 21.04 2.38 -4.20
C GLY A 97 20.50 3.64 -4.84
N MET A 98 21.22 4.74 -4.62
CA MET A 98 20.89 6.05 -5.15
C MET A 98 22.06 6.60 -5.97
N THR A 99 21.76 7.19 -7.12
CA THR A 99 22.68 8.05 -7.86
C THR A 99 22.11 9.46 -7.92
N GLU A 100 22.92 10.47 -7.64
CA GLU A 100 22.53 11.88 -7.74
C GLU A 100 23.54 12.63 -8.61
N ARG A 101 23.04 13.35 -9.62
CA ARG A 101 23.83 14.21 -10.50
C ARG A 101 23.50 15.66 -10.20
N ILE A 102 24.52 16.43 -9.81
CA ILE A 102 24.41 17.82 -9.42
C ILE A 102 25.09 18.66 -10.50
N THR A 103 24.30 19.30 -11.35
CA THR A 103 24.77 20.04 -12.52
C THR A 103 24.60 21.54 -12.32
N LEU A 104 25.72 22.26 -12.29
CA LEU A 104 25.78 23.71 -12.24
C LEU A 104 25.89 24.26 -13.67
N VAL A 105 25.04 25.21 -14.04
CA VAL A 105 24.96 25.77 -15.39
C VAL A 105 25.14 27.28 -15.37
N ASN A 106 26.11 27.79 -16.12
CA ASN A 106 26.33 29.22 -16.29
C ASN A 106 25.53 29.77 -17.49
N ARG A 107 24.47 30.54 -17.22
CA ARG A 107 23.70 31.30 -18.23
C ARG A 107 24.00 32.80 -18.22
N SER A 108 24.96 33.23 -17.40
CA SER A 108 25.40 34.63 -17.34
C SER A 108 26.24 34.99 -18.56
N ARG A 109 26.55 36.28 -18.70
CA ARG A 109 27.41 36.79 -19.79
C ARG A 109 28.91 36.73 -19.47
N THR A 110 29.27 36.29 -18.27
CA THR A 110 30.65 36.30 -17.78
C THR A 110 31.06 34.92 -17.31
N ALA A 111 32.35 34.62 -17.36
CA ALA A 111 32.89 33.45 -16.69
C ALA A 111 32.57 33.52 -15.18
N ILE A 112 32.20 32.39 -14.59
CA ILE A 112 32.02 32.25 -13.15
C ILE A 112 33.05 31.27 -12.60
N GLU A 113 33.43 31.46 -11.34
CA GLU A 113 34.20 30.50 -10.56
C GLU A 113 33.51 30.40 -9.20
N CYS A 114 33.17 29.20 -8.79
CA CYS A 114 32.47 28.99 -7.53
C CYS A 114 32.81 27.62 -6.96
N ARG A 115 32.77 27.51 -5.63
CA ARG A 115 33.02 26.27 -4.90
C ARG A 115 31.70 25.54 -4.71
N LEU A 116 31.56 24.38 -5.32
CA LEU A 116 30.44 23.45 -5.11
C LEU A 116 30.85 22.41 -4.08
N GLU A 117 30.07 22.25 -3.01
CA GLU A 117 30.35 21.33 -1.92
C GLU A 117 29.14 20.43 -1.66
N VAL A 118 29.41 19.14 -1.43
CA VAL A 118 28.42 18.14 -1.04
C VAL A 118 28.77 17.60 0.34
N ALA A 119 27.89 17.85 1.31
CA ALA A 119 28.01 17.35 2.66
C ALA A 119 27.05 16.18 2.87
N LEU A 120 27.60 14.97 2.95
CA LEU A 120 26.87 13.77 3.32
C LEU A 120 26.94 13.52 4.83
N GLY A 121 26.00 12.75 5.36
CA GLY A 121 25.97 12.35 6.76
C GLY A 121 24.93 11.26 7.01
N THR A 122 25.16 10.48 8.06
CA THR A 122 24.27 9.40 8.45
C THR A 122 24.34 9.17 9.96
N ASP A 123 23.21 8.74 10.49
CA ASP A 123 23.02 8.24 11.86
C ASP A 123 22.75 6.72 11.87
N LEU A 124 22.53 6.11 10.70
CA LEU A 124 22.11 4.72 10.53
C LEU A 124 20.93 4.32 11.42
N ALA A 125 20.04 5.28 11.69
CA ALA A 125 18.92 5.09 12.60
C ALA A 125 17.99 3.96 12.13
N PRO A 126 17.60 3.04 13.03
CA PRO A 126 16.50 2.11 12.76
C PRO A 126 15.20 2.87 12.49
N MET A 127 14.33 2.31 11.65
CA MET A 127 13.05 2.92 11.28
C MET A 127 12.17 3.25 12.50
N ALA A 128 12.20 2.39 13.54
CA ALA A 128 11.50 2.64 14.79
C ALA A 128 11.98 3.94 15.49
N ALA A 129 13.29 4.20 15.52
CA ALA A 129 13.83 5.41 16.11
C ALA A 129 13.42 6.67 15.32
N VAL A 130 13.40 6.57 13.98
CA VAL A 130 12.92 7.65 13.09
C VAL A 130 11.44 7.92 13.33
N ARG A 131 10.61 6.87 13.36
CA ARG A 131 9.16 6.97 13.61
C ARG A 131 8.85 7.61 14.96
N ASN A 132 9.56 7.20 16.01
CA ASN A 132 9.33 7.66 17.38
C ASN A 132 10.00 9.01 17.69
N GLY A 133 10.73 9.59 16.73
CA GLY A 133 11.44 10.85 16.89
C GLY A 133 12.65 10.76 17.84
N THR A 134 13.13 9.56 18.15
CA THR A 134 14.31 9.32 19.00
C THR A 134 15.60 9.20 18.19
N ALA A 135 15.52 9.22 16.84
CA ALA A 135 16.70 9.24 15.97
C ALA A 135 17.62 10.45 16.24
N ASP A 136 17.07 11.58 16.68
CA ASP A 136 17.84 12.80 17.02
C ASP A 136 18.76 12.61 18.24
N GLU A 137 18.54 11.55 19.03
CA GLU A 137 19.38 11.19 20.18
C GLU A 137 20.59 10.33 19.77
N LEU A 138 20.62 9.82 18.53
CA LEU A 138 21.73 9.02 18.02
C LEU A 138 22.91 9.93 17.62
N PRO A 139 24.16 9.49 17.85
CA PRO A 139 25.32 10.26 17.44
C PRO A 139 25.49 10.24 15.93
N ASP A 140 25.83 11.39 15.34
CA ASP A 140 26.31 11.47 13.96
C ASP A 140 27.54 10.55 13.77
N LEU A 141 27.50 9.70 12.74
CA LEU A 141 28.61 8.83 12.44
C LEU A 141 29.68 9.58 11.64
N THR A 142 30.93 9.48 12.09
CA THR A 142 32.07 10.04 11.35
C THR A 142 32.46 9.06 10.24
N PRO A 143 32.57 9.51 8.97
CA PRO A 143 33.00 8.62 7.90
C PRO A 143 34.46 8.22 8.08
N SER A 144 34.79 6.97 7.77
CA SER A 144 36.16 6.60 7.42
C SER A 144 36.41 6.98 5.95
N ASP A 145 37.54 7.63 5.69
CA ASP A 145 37.92 8.18 4.39
C ASP A 145 38.91 7.23 3.69
N ASP A 146 38.67 6.92 2.41
CA ASP A 146 39.63 6.19 1.53
C ASP A 146 40.25 7.11 0.47
N GLY A 147 40.20 8.43 0.71
CA GLY A 147 40.54 9.50 -0.23
C GLY A 147 39.28 10.29 -0.57
N GLU A 148 39.38 11.61 -0.77
CA GLU A 148 38.29 12.64 -0.86
C GLU A 148 37.08 12.34 -1.79
N THR A 149 37.08 11.19 -2.46
CA THR A 149 36.08 10.68 -3.40
C THR A 149 35.22 9.55 -2.83
N VAL A 150 35.58 8.90 -1.71
CA VAL A 150 34.77 7.81 -1.14
C VAL A 150 34.64 7.94 0.38
N LEU A 151 33.40 7.95 0.85
CA LEU A 151 33.04 7.98 2.26
C LEU A 151 32.42 6.65 2.68
N HIS A 152 32.86 6.11 3.82
CA HIS A 152 32.29 4.90 4.40
C HIS A 152 31.78 5.14 5.82
N TRP A 153 30.62 4.58 6.13
CA TRP A 153 30.07 4.52 7.49
C TRP A 153 29.71 3.08 7.83
N GLU A 154 29.90 2.70 9.09
CA GLU A 154 29.55 1.36 9.55
C GLU A 154 28.97 1.44 10.97
N SER A 155 27.82 0.80 11.17
CA SER A 155 27.20 0.63 12.49
C SER A 155 26.30 -0.60 12.46
N ALA A 156 26.31 -1.38 13.55
CA ALA A 156 25.49 -2.59 13.71
C ALA A 156 25.56 -3.59 12.53
N GLY A 157 26.72 -3.68 11.86
CA GLY A 157 26.93 -4.56 10.70
C GLY A 157 26.37 -4.04 9.37
N THR A 158 25.72 -2.88 9.35
CA THR A 158 25.37 -2.16 8.11
C THR A 158 26.55 -1.29 7.69
N ARG A 159 27.02 -1.46 6.46
CA ARG A 159 28.09 -0.64 5.86
C ARG A 159 27.55 0.18 4.70
N VAL A 160 27.68 1.49 4.77
CA VAL A 160 27.29 2.43 3.71
C VAL A 160 28.53 2.92 2.98
N SER A 161 28.45 2.99 1.66
CA SER A 161 29.49 3.53 0.80
C SER A 161 28.92 4.64 -0.07
N ALA A 162 29.51 5.83 -0.02
CA ALA A 162 29.17 6.94 -0.91
C ALA A 162 30.39 7.35 -1.73
N SER A 163 30.31 7.22 -3.06
CA SER A 163 31.34 7.69 -3.99
C SER A 163 30.92 9.02 -4.62
N LEU A 164 31.86 9.95 -4.72
CA LEU A 164 31.69 11.30 -5.25
C LEU A 164 32.76 11.56 -6.31
N ASP A 165 32.33 11.94 -7.51
CA ASP A 165 33.20 12.26 -8.65
C ASP A 165 32.96 13.72 -9.08
N PRO A 166 33.97 14.61 -9.02
CA PRO A 166 35.40 14.36 -8.75
C PRO A 166 35.81 14.32 -7.27
N GLY A 167 34.89 14.52 -6.33
CA GLY A 167 35.15 14.51 -4.88
C GLY A 167 34.05 15.25 -4.12
N VAL A 168 34.19 15.38 -2.79
CA VAL A 168 33.22 16.10 -1.93
C VAL A 168 33.10 17.61 -2.20
N SER A 169 34.10 18.19 -2.88
CA SER A 169 34.13 19.61 -3.26
C SER A 169 34.79 19.77 -4.62
N ALA A 170 34.31 20.71 -5.42
CA ALA A 170 34.91 21.12 -6.69
C ALA A 170 34.85 22.64 -6.84
N THR A 171 35.82 23.23 -7.54
CA THR A 171 35.81 24.67 -7.86
C THR A 171 35.85 24.88 -9.38
N PRO A 172 34.77 24.56 -10.10
CA PRO A 172 34.73 24.74 -11.54
C PRO A 172 34.79 26.22 -11.93
N ARG A 173 35.54 26.50 -12.99
CA ARG A 173 35.46 27.75 -13.74
C ARG A 173 34.64 27.48 -15.00
N LEU A 174 33.52 28.19 -15.18
CA LEU A 174 32.57 27.99 -16.27
C LEU A 174 32.44 29.25 -17.11
N GLU A 175 32.72 29.16 -18.40
CA GLU A 175 32.41 30.20 -19.39
C GLU A 175 30.89 30.26 -19.66
N PRO A 176 30.38 31.36 -20.27
CA PRO A 176 28.98 31.46 -20.65
C PRO A 176 28.48 30.27 -21.48
N GLY A 177 27.45 29.58 -20.99
CA GLY A 177 26.85 28.41 -21.62
C GLY A 177 27.46 27.07 -21.20
N GLU A 178 28.55 27.06 -20.43
CA GLU A 178 29.16 25.83 -19.92
C GLU A 178 28.45 25.31 -18.66
N GLU A 179 28.65 24.02 -18.41
CA GLU A 179 28.12 23.30 -17.26
C GLU A 179 29.18 22.41 -16.61
N PHE A 180 29.01 22.14 -15.32
CA PHE A 180 29.81 21.19 -14.55
C PHE A 180 28.90 20.27 -13.77
N THR A 181 29.21 18.98 -13.74
CA THR A 181 28.43 17.97 -13.00
C THR A 181 29.31 17.26 -11.97
N LEU A 182 28.80 17.18 -10.74
CA LEU A 182 29.30 16.29 -9.69
C LEU A 182 28.33 15.13 -9.53
N THR A 183 28.83 13.89 -9.52
CA THR A 183 28.00 12.69 -9.33
C THR A 183 28.24 12.07 -7.96
N VAL A 184 27.16 11.76 -7.24
CA VAL A 184 27.15 11.02 -5.98
C VAL A 184 26.50 9.66 -6.20
N ARG A 185 27.11 8.57 -5.73
CA ARG A 185 26.50 7.23 -5.73
C ARG A 185 26.57 6.63 -4.34
N VAL A 186 25.44 6.14 -3.84
CA VAL A 186 25.31 5.60 -2.48
C VAL A 186 24.80 4.17 -2.56
N THR A 187 25.50 3.25 -1.91
CA THR A 187 25.13 1.85 -1.76
C THR A 187 25.32 1.40 -0.32
N ALA A 188 24.75 0.25 0.05
CA ALA A 188 24.92 -0.32 1.39
C ALA A 188 24.96 -1.85 1.36
N GLU A 189 25.70 -2.41 2.32
CA GLU A 189 25.72 -3.82 2.67
C GLU A 189 25.02 -4.00 4.03
N PHE A 190 24.22 -5.06 4.14
CA PHE A 190 23.39 -5.33 5.32
C PHE A 190 23.81 -6.63 6.00
N PRO A 191 23.70 -6.72 7.33
CA PRO A 191 23.96 -7.98 8.02
C PRO A 191 22.91 -9.03 7.66
N PRO A 192 23.23 -10.34 7.78
CA PRO A 192 22.25 -11.40 7.64
C PRO A 192 21.13 -11.27 8.68
N SER A 193 19.89 -11.53 8.27
CA SER A 193 18.72 -11.51 9.15
C SER A 193 18.71 -12.71 10.11
N ALA A 194 18.45 -12.45 11.39
CA ALA A 194 18.30 -13.48 12.42
C ALA A 194 17.04 -14.34 12.22
N THR A 195 16.00 -13.81 11.56
CA THR A 195 14.72 -14.49 11.31
C THR A 195 14.69 -15.23 9.96
N GLY A 196 15.77 -15.12 9.18
CA GLY A 196 15.84 -15.66 7.83
C GLY A 196 14.91 -14.95 6.84
N PHE A 197 14.44 -13.74 7.16
CA PHE A 197 13.69 -12.87 6.26
C PHE A 197 14.48 -11.59 5.98
N SER A 198 14.56 -11.19 4.71
CA SER A 198 15.24 -9.99 4.23
C SER A 198 14.31 -9.22 3.29
N ILE A 199 14.49 -7.89 3.25
CA ILE A 199 13.70 -6.99 2.40
C ILE A 199 14.44 -6.83 1.06
N ASP A 200 14.34 -7.86 0.22
CA ASP A 200 15.14 -7.93 -1.01
C ASP A 200 14.38 -7.39 -2.23
N PRO A 201 15.07 -6.78 -3.21
CA PRO A 201 14.45 -6.43 -4.47
C PRO A 201 14.15 -7.68 -5.30
N PRO A 202 13.17 -7.62 -6.22
CA PRO A 202 12.90 -8.73 -7.12
C PRO A 202 14.06 -8.97 -8.11
N PRO A 203 14.25 -10.22 -8.59
CA PRO A 203 15.29 -10.55 -9.57
C PRO A 203 15.19 -9.73 -10.86
N ALA A 204 13.97 -9.39 -11.26
CA ALA A 204 13.65 -8.53 -12.38
C ALA A 204 12.51 -7.59 -12.00
N THR A 205 12.55 -6.36 -12.53
CA THR A 205 11.45 -5.41 -12.39
C THR A 205 10.47 -5.62 -13.55
N PRO A 206 9.18 -5.88 -13.30
CA PRO A 206 8.21 -6.09 -14.37
C PRO A 206 7.95 -4.80 -15.14
N GLU A 207 7.48 -4.95 -16.37
CA GLU A 207 6.90 -3.88 -17.17
C GLU A 207 5.41 -4.16 -17.35
N TYR A 208 4.59 -3.13 -17.14
CA TYR A 208 3.14 -3.22 -17.29
C TYR A 208 2.73 -2.72 -18.67
N GLU A 209 2.25 -3.63 -19.50
CA GLU A 209 1.71 -3.34 -20.83
C GLU A 209 0.18 -3.19 -20.77
N LEU A 210 -0.32 -2.37 -19.84
CA LEU A 210 -1.74 -2.07 -19.73
C LEU A 210 -2.06 -0.76 -20.44
N GLY A 211 -2.99 -0.80 -21.39
CA GLY A 211 -3.53 0.38 -22.04
C GLY A 211 -4.90 0.72 -21.47
N VAL A 212 -5.10 1.97 -21.04
CA VAL A 212 -6.41 2.51 -20.65
C VAL A 212 -6.71 3.72 -21.51
N ASN A 213 -7.87 3.73 -22.18
CA ASN A 213 -8.37 4.88 -22.93
C ASN A 213 -9.80 5.19 -22.49
N CYS A 214 -9.96 6.28 -21.76
CA CYS A 214 -11.20 6.74 -21.17
C CYS A 214 -11.57 8.13 -21.72
N ASP A 215 -12.86 8.43 -21.81
CA ASP A 215 -13.32 9.80 -22.07
C ASP A 215 -12.93 10.76 -20.94
N ASP A 216 -12.86 10.28 -19.69
CA ASP A 216 -12.21 10.98 -18.58
C ASP A 216 -10.71 10.67 -18.48
N LYS A 217 -9.90 11.59 -19.00
CA LYS A 217 -8.42 11.48 -18.98
C LYS A 217 -7.80 11.46 -17.58
N ARG A 218 -8.56 11.77 -16.52
CA ARG A 218 -8.07 11.62 -15.14
C ARG A 218 -7.91 10.15 -14.76
N VAL A 219 -8.74 9.25 -15.31
CA VAL A 219 -8.65 7.81 -15.08
C VAL A 219 -7.34 7.25 -15.66
N GLU A 220 -6.98 7.68 -16.88
CA GLU A 220 -5.73 7.27 -17.52
C GLU A 220 -4.51 7.65 -16.69
N ARG A 221 -4.44 8.93 -16.25
CA ARG A 221 -3.35 9.42 -15.41
C ARG A 221 -3.28 8.73 -14.06
N TRP A 222 -4.43 8.39 -13.47
CA TRP A 222 -4.50 7.66 -12.22
C TRP A 222 -3.95 6.24 -12.37
N VAL A 223 -4.37 5.50 -13.39
CA VAL A 223 -3.89 4.14 -13.66
C VAL A 223 -2.40 4.14 -13.99
N GLU A 224 -1.93 5.05 -14.84
CA GLU A 224 -0.52 5.17 -15.23
C GLU A 224 0.36 5.39 -14.00
N ARG A 225 0.04 6.39 -13.17
CA ARG A 225 0.79 6.67 -11.94
C ARG A 225 0.72 5.52 -10.93
N SER A 226 -0.44 4.90 -10.78
CA SER A 226 -0.60 3.73 -9.91
C SER A 226 0.30 2.56 -10.33
N LEU A 227 0.41 2.26 -11.62
CA LEU A 227 1.26 1.17 -12.11
C LEU A 227 2.76 1.48 -11.98
N GLU A 228 3.16 2.75 -12.14
CA GLU A 228 4.53 3.18 -11.82
C GLU A 228 4.86 2.94 -10.34
N ASP A 229 3.95 3.30 -9.44
CA ASP A 229 4.12 3.13 -8.00
C ASP A 229 4.13 1.64 -7.60
N VAL A 230 3.23 0.82 -8.16
CA VAL A 230 3.23 -0.65 -7.98
C VAL A 230 4.57 -1.25 -8.43
N ARG A 231 5.09 -0.84 -9.60
CA ARG A 231 6.38 -1.31 -10.11
C ARG A 231 7.51 -1.00 -9.13
N ALA A 232 7.51 0.19 -8.55
CA ALA A 232 8.56 0.62 -7.65
C ALA A 232 8.46 0.00 -6.24
N LEU A 233 7.28 -0.43 -5.81
CA LEU A 233 7.04 -1.06 -4.51
C LEU A 233 7.34 -2.56 -4.46
N GLN A 234 7.76 -3.18 -5.59
CA GLN A 234 8.01 -4.62 -5.62
C GLN A 234 9.24 -5.03 -4.83
N LEU A 235 9.07 -6.10 -4.06
CA LEU A 235 10.09 -6.80 -3.28
C LEU A 235 10.01 -8.31 -3.60
N ALA A 236 10.92 -9.10 -3.07
CA ALA A 236 10.88 -10.55 -3.20
C ALA A 236 11.30 -11.29 -1.93
N ALA A 237 10.68 -12.45 -1.71
CA ALA A 237 11.11 -13.46 -0.77
C ALA A 237 11.71 -14.62 -1.59
N GLY A 238 13.04 -14.63 -1.74
CA GLY A 238 13.70 -15.55 -2.66
C GLY A 238 13.39 -15.21 -4.12
N GLN A 239 12.57 -16.00 -4.80
CA GLN A 239 12.11 -15.71 -6.17
C GLN A 239 10.66 -15.20 -6.23
N ASP A 240 9.94 -15.28 -5.10
CA ASP A 240 8.54 -14.94 -5.03
C ASP A 240 8.34 -13.44 -4.80
N ARG A 241 7.75 -12.77 -5.79
CA ARG A 241 7.49 -11.33 -5.75
C ARG A 241 6.30 -11.02 -4.84
N TYR A 242 6.41 -9.90 -4.12
CA TYR A 242 5.31 -9.31 -3.35
C TYR A 242 5.44 -7.78 -3.38
N LEU A 243 4.42 -7.07 -2.87
CA LEU A 243 4.46 -5.62 -2.71
C LEU A 243 4.80 -5.24 -1.26
N GLY A 244 5.81 -4.40 -1.07
CA GLY A 244 5.99 -3.69 0.19
C GLY A 244 4.83 -2.72 0.40
N ALA A 245 4.25 -2.70 1.59
CA ALA A 245 3.00 -1.97 1.83
C ALA A 245 3.15 -0.47 1.54
N GLY A 246 4.14 0.21 2.11
CA GLY A 246 4.49 1.55 1.66
C GLY A 246 5.59 2.23 2.47
N PRO A 247 6.43 3.08 1.83
CA PRO A 247 7.54 3.73 2.49
C PRO A 247 7.14 4.99 3.28
N PRO A 248 7.93 5.34 4.31
CA PRO A 248 9.07 4.59 4.82
C PRO A 248 8.67 3.52 5.85
N TRP A 249 7.42 3.58 6.34
CA TRP A 249 6.95 2.89 7.54
C TRP A 249 6.78 1.38 7.39
N PHE A 250 6.33 0.96 6.22
CA PHE A 250 5.77 -0.37 5.99
C PHE A 250 6.35 -1.01 4.72
N LEU A 251 7.57 -0.64 4.30
CA LEU A 251 8.22 -1.18 3.10
C LEU A 251 8.81 -2.58 3.36
N THR A 252 7.94 -3.53 3.67
CA THR A 252 8.26 -4.95 3.92
C THR A 252 7.02 -5.83 3.63
N LEU A 253 7.12 -7.15 3.83
CA LEU A 253 6.02 -8.09 3.62
C LEU A 253 4.97 -7.99 4.74
N PHE A 254 3.84 -7.36 4.42
CA PHE A 254 2.62 -7.33 5.23
C PHE A 254 1.59 -8.28 4.62
N GLY A 255 1.16 -9.30 5.36
CA GLY A 255 0.26 -10.34 4.84
C GLY A 255 -1.01 -9.77 4.24
N ARG A 256 -1.75 -9.00 5.05
CA ARG A 256 -3.00 -8.36 4.62
C ARG A 256 -2.80 -7.41 3.45
N ASP A 257 -1.90 -6.44 3.57
CA ASP A 257 -1.65 -5.43 2.55
C ASP A 257 -1.24 -6.06 1.22
N SER A 258 -0.30 -7.01 1.25
CA SER A 258 0.16 -7.70 0.04
C SER A 258 -0.95 -8.56 -0.57
N LEU A 259 -1.83 -9.19 0.23
CA LEU A 259 -2.96 -9.98 -0.28
C LEU A 259 -4.03 -9.11 -0.93
N ILE A 260 -4.40 -7.99 -0.30
CA ILE A 260 -5.38 -7.05 -0.87
C ILE A 260 -4.82 -6.44 -2.15
N ALA A 261 -3.59 -5.89 -2.11
CA ALA A 261 -2.99 -5.23 -3.25
C ALA A 261 -2.75 -6.19 -4.42
N SER A 262 -2.15 -7.37 -4.18
CA SER A 262 -1.91 -8.34 -5.24
C SER A 262 -3.23 -8.94 -5.77
N GLY A 263 -4.23 -9.16 -4.90
CA GLY A 263 -5.57 -9.60 -5.29
C GLY A 263 -6.29 -8.59 -6.20
N MET A 264 -6.11 -7.29 -5.97
CA MET A 264 -6.59 -6.22 -6.86
C MET A 264 -5.83 -6.19 -8.20
N LEU A 265 -4.55 -6.58 -8.20
CA LEU A 265 -3.65 -6.57 -9.37
C LEU A 265 -3.61 -7.88 -10.16
N ILE A 266 -4.31 -8.94 -9.75
CA ILE A 266 -4.43 -10.19 -10.53
C ILE A 266 -4.71 -9.94 -12.03
N PRO A 267 -5.62 -9.03 -12.42
CA PRO A 267 -5.91 -8.75 -13.83
C PRO A 267 -4.74 -8.17 -14.63
N VAL A 268 -3.67 -7.71 -13.99
CA VAL A 268 -2.51 -7.06 -14.64
C VAL A 268 -1.19 -7.81 -14.39
N ASP A 269 -1.06 -8.45 -13.23
CA ASP A 269 0.14 -9.17 -12.77
C ASP A 269 -0.24 -10.42 -11.96
N PRO A 270 -0.77 -11.48 -12.60
CA PRO A 270 -1.18 -12.71 -11.89
C PRO A 270 0.00 -13.38 -11.18
N GLU A 271 1.21 -13.25 -11.73
CA GLU A 271 2.46 -13.75 -11.14
C GLU A 271 2.81 -13.06 -9.81
N LEU A 272 2.43 -11.80 -9.62
CA LEU A 272 2.61 -11.10 -8.34
C LEU A 272 1.72 -11.68 -7.25
N ALA A 273 0.48 -12.04 -7.57
CA ALA A 273 -0.43 -12.71 -6.64
C ALA A 273 0.07 -14.13 -6.32
N ALA A 274 0.48 -14.89 -7.33
CA ALA A 274 1.05 -16.23 -7.15
C ALA A 274 2.30 -16.21 -6.25
N GLY A 275 3.23 -15.28 -6.50
CA GLY A 275 4.40 -15.07 -5.64
C GLY A 275 4.02 -14.68 -4.21
N THR A 276 3.09 -13.74 -4.04
CA THR A 276 2.62 -13.31 -2.71
C THR A 276 2.02 -14.48 -1.93
N LEU A 277 1.18 -15.31 -2.57
CA LEU A 277 0.59 -16.50 -1.96
C LEU A 277 1.65 -17.49 -1.48
N ARG A 278 2.68 -17.77 -2.30
CA ARG A 278 3.79 -18.67 -1.94
C ARG A 278 4.67 -18.10 -0.82
N ALA A 279 5.03 -16.82 -0.90
CA ALA A 279 5.84 -16.15 0.11
C ALA A 279 5.18 -16.20 1.51
N LEU A 280 3.87 -15.94 1.57
CA LEU A 280 3.10 -16.02 2.81
C LEU A 280 2.86 -17.47 3.27
N ALA A 281 2.59 -18.39 2.35
CA ALA A 281 2.43 -19.82 2.64
C ALA A 281 3.69 -20.42 3.29
N ALA A 282 4.89 -20.00 2.84
CA ALA A 282 6.17 -20.41 3.40
C ALA A 282 6.38 -19.94 4.85
N LYS A 283 5.63 -18.93 5.30
CA LYS A 283 5.64 -18.38 6.67
C LYS A 283 4.34 -18.68 7.44
N GLN A 284 3.47 -19.55 6.94
CA GLN A 284 2.22 -19.89 7.62
C GLN A 284 2.48 -20.59 8.97
N GLY A 285 1.87 -20.09 10.05
CA GLY A 285 2.15 -20.48 11.44
C GLY A 285 2.00 -21.97 11.72
N THR A 286 2.89 -22.53 12.53
CA THR A 286 3.00 -23.99 12.78
C THR A 286 2.89 -24.36 14.26
N LYS A 287 2.94 -23.37 15.15
CA LYS A 287 2.86 -23.54 16.61
C LYS A 287 1.88 -22.52 17.20
N VAL A 288 1.54 -22.72 18.47
CA VAL A 288 0.85 -21.72 19.29
C VAL A 288 1.91 -20.95 20.06
N ASP A 289 2.01 -19.65 19.82
CA ASP A 289 2.97 -18.75 20.46
C ASP A 289 2.33 -17.37 20.72
N PRO A 290 1.93 -17.07 21.97
CA PRO A 290 1.27 -15.82 22.31
C PRO A 290 2.12 -14.57 22.02
N ASP A 291 3.44 -14.65 22.17
CA ASP A 291 4.34 -13.49 22.02
C ASP A 291 4.38 -12.99 20.56
N THR A 292 4.30 -13.91 19.60
CA THR A 292 4.21 -13.61 18.16
C THR A 292 2.78 -13.64 17.62
N ALA A 293 1.79 -13.98 18.46
CA ALA A 293 0.41 -14.29 18.10
C ALA A 293 0.28 -15.43 17.05
N GLU A 294 1.27 -16.32 16.97
CA GLU A 294 1.30 -17.43 16.01
C GLU A 294 0.30 -18.51 16.42
N GLN A 295 -0.43 -19.03 15.44
CA GLN A 295 -1.28 -20.20 15.58
C GLN A 295 -1.11 -21.10 14.35
N PRO A 296 -1.29 -22.44 14.49
CA PRO A 296 -1.24 -23.37 13.38
C PRO A 296 -2.22 -23.00 12.25
N GLY A 297 -1.70 -22.75 11.06
CA GLY A 297 -2.47 -22.41 9.85
C GLY A 297 -2.69 -20.92 9.61
N LYS A 298 -2.32 -20.05 10.57
CA LYS A 298 -2.46 -18.61 10.47
C LYS A 298 -1.44 -17.99 9.51
N ILE A 299 -1.85 -17.03 8.69
CA ILE A 299 -0.96 -16.23 7.82
C ILE A 299 -0.41 -15.04 8.62
N PRO A 300 0.88 -14.68 8.49
CA PRO A 300 1.48 -13.61 9.29
C PRO A 300 0.89 -12.23 8.96
N HIS A 301 0.94 -11.34 9.96
CA HIS A 301 0.61 -9.92 9.83
C HIS A 301 1.74 -9.17 9.11
N GLU A 302 2.95 -9.21 9.66
CA GLU A 302 4.13 -8.58 9.06
C GLU A 302 5.41 -9.37 9.35
N LEU A 303 6.39 -9.22 8.46
CA LEU A 303 7.76 -9.74 8.62
C LEU A 303 8.76 -8.60 8.52
N ARG A 304 9.74 -8.58 9.43
CA ARG A 304 10.81 -7.58 9.54
C ARG A 304 12.14 -8.23 9.89
N VAL A 305 13.20 -7.44 9.78
CA VAL A 305 14.57 -7.84 10.12
C VAL A 305 14.81 -7.73 11.64
N GLU A 306 14.20 -6.74 12.28
CA GLU A 306 14.33 -6.41 13.71
C GLU A 306 12.94 -6.14 14.32
N ASP A 307 12.87 -6.08 15.65
CA ASP A 307 11.65 -5.74 16.39
C ASP A 307 11.14 -4.34 15.96
N ALA A 308 9.83 -4.21 15.83
CA ALA A 308 9.20 -2.94 15.49
C ALA A 308 8.59 -2.28 16.73
N ASP A 309 9.32 -1.33 17.30
CA ASP A 309 8.84 -0.46 18.38
C ASP A 309 8.05 0.73 17.81
N HIS A 310 6.76 0.74 18.09
CA HIS A 310 5.82 1.78 17.65
C HIS A 310 5.58 2.85 18.73
N GLY A 311 6.27 2.76 19.87
CA GLY A 311 6.03 3.58 21.04
C GLY A 311 4.75 3.19 21.79
N GLY A 312 4.53 3.81 22.95
CA GLY A 312 3.29 3.62 23.72
C GLY A 312 3.06 2.20 24.28
N GLY A 313 4.10 1.35 24.28
CA GLY A 313 4.03 -0.05 24.72
C GLY A 313 3.75 -1.06 23.60
N LEU A 314 3.52 -0.61 22.36
CA LEU A 314 3.35 -1.47 21.19
C LEU A 314 4.70 -1.86 20.61
N VAL A 315 5.12 -3.10 20.83
CA VAL A 315 6.39 -3.66 20.33
C VAL A 315 6.10 -4.98 19.65
N LEU A 316 6.34 -5.04 18.35
CA LEU A 316 6.03 -6.21 17.55
C LEU A 316 7.31 -7.02 17.27
N PRO A 317 7.31 -8.34 17.47
CA PRO A 317 8.44 -9.18 17.10
C PRO A 317 8.64 -9.18 15.58
N PRO A 318 9.82 -9.56 15.06
CA PRO A 318 10.13 -9.42 13.65
C PRO A 318 9.36 -10.41 12.77
N VAL A 319 8.75 -11.45 13.36
CA VAL A 319 7.74 -12.29 12.71
C VAL A 319 6.50 -12.23 13.58
N TYR A 320 5.48 -11.51 13.09
CA TYR A 320 4.28 -11.24 13.87
C TYR A 320 3.03 -11.70 13.14
N TYR A 321 2.09 -12.30 13.88
CA TYR A 321 0.88 -12.93 13.37
C TYR A 321 -0.41 -12.30 13.93
N GLY A 322 -0.34 -11.10 14.53
CA GLY A 322 -1.50 -10.37 15.08
C GLY A 322 -2.44 -9.78 14.02
N THR A 323 -2.99 -10.64 13.17
CA THR A 323 -4.01 -10.35 12.14
C THR A 323 -5.13 -11.37 12.26
N HIS A 324 -6.37 -10.96 12.00
CA HIS A 324 -7.54 -11.84 11.99
C HIS A 324 -8.27 -11.88 10.64
N ASP A 325 -7.69 -11.25 9.61
CA ASP A 325 -8.22 -11.17 8.25
C ASP A 325 -7.28 -11.78 7.19
N ALA A 326 -5.96 -11.79 7.41
CA ALA A 326 -5.00 -12.25 6.40
C ALA A 326 -5.16 -13.71 5.98
N THR A 327 -5.57 -14.61 6.89
CA THR A 327 -5.71 -16.04 6.57
C THR A 327 -6.87 -16.29 5.61
N GLN A 328 -8.00 -15.62 5.83
CA GLN A 328 -9.18 -15.68 4.98
C GLN A 328 -8.90 -15.01 3.64
N LEU A 329 -8.27 -13.83 3.66
CA LEU A 329 -7.84 -13.11 2.46
C LEU A 329 -6.87 -13.95 1.62
N TRP A 330 -6.00 -14.76 2.24
CA TRP A 330 -5.10 -15.66 1.52
C TRP A 330 -5.87 -16.72 0.74
N ILE A 331 -6.91 -17.30 1.34
CA ILE A 331 -7.79 -18.29 0.68
C ILE A 331 -8.55 -17.64 -0.48
N THR A 332 -9.14 -16.46 -0.26
CA THR A 332 -9.92 -15.78 -1.30
C THR A 332 -9.05 -15.29 -2.46
N THR A 333 -7.82 -14.86 -2.16
CA THR A 333 -6.84 -14.48 -3.20
C THR A 333 -6.35 -15.71 -3.98
N LEU A 334 -6.13 -16.86 -3.34
CA LEU A 334 -5.82 -18.11 -4.03
C LEU A 334 -6.95 -18.53 -4.97
N HIS A 335 -8.19 -18.48 -4.50
CA HIS A 335 -9.36 -18.79 -5.34
C HIS A 335 -9.46 -17.85 -6.53
N LYS A 336 -9.32 -16.53 -6.30
CA LYS A 336 -9.32 -15.54 -7.38
C LYS A 336 -8.19 -15.79 -8.37
N ALA A 337 -6.96 -16.06 -7.90
CA ALA A 337 -5.83 -16.36 -8.78
C ALA A 337 -6.08 -17.60 -9.63
N TRP A 338 -6.63 -18.67 -9.05
CA TRP A 338 -7.06 -19.88 -9.76
C TRP A 338 -8.12 -19.59 -10.83
N ARG A 339 -9.16 -18.82 -10.50
CA ARG A 339 -10.21 -18.40 -11.45
C ARG A 339 -9.68 -17.55 -12.61
N TRP A 340 -8.67 -16.75 -12.35
CA TRP A 340 -7.96 -15.95 -13.35
C TRP A 340 -6.87 -16.74 -14.11
N GLY A 341 -6.69 -18.03 -13.81
CA GLY A 341 -5.84 -18.93 -14.58
C GLY A 341 -4.43 -19.14 -14.04
N MET A 342 -4.21 -18.98 -12.72
CA MET A 342 -2.99 -19.46 -12.07
C MET A 342 -2.75 -20.95 -12.41
N PRO A 343 -1.53 -21.38 -12.76
CA PRO A 343 -1.25 -22.75 -13.17
C PRO A 343 -1.72 -23.79 -12.16
N ALA A 344 -2.39 -24.85 -12.65
CA ALA A 344 -3.04 -25.84 -11.80
C ALA A 344 -2.06 -26.65 -10.92
N ASP A 345 -0.82 -26.82 -11.36
CA ASP A 345 0.26 -27.40 -10.56
C ASP A 345 0.68 -26.48 -9.41
N GLU A 346 0.80 -25.18 -9.66
CA GLU A 346 1.10 -24.21 -8.60
C GLU A 346 -0.04 -24.08 -7.57
N VAL A 347 -1.31 -24.09 -8.02
CA VAL A 347 -2.47 -24.11 -7.10
C VAL A 347 -2.47 -25.39 -6.26
N ARG A 348 -2.19 -26.54 -6.88
CA ARG A 348 -2.11 -27.84 -6.21
C ARG A 348 -1.02 -27.88 -5.15
N ASP A 349 0.14 -27.28 -5.41
CA ASP A 349 1.25 -27.21 -4.45
C ASP A 349 0.87 -26.38 -3.19
N LEU A 350 -0.11 -25.49 -3.31
CA LEU A 350 -0.65 -24.69 -2.20
C LEU A 350 -1.83 -25.33 -1.45
N LEU A 351 -2.36 -26.48 -1.89
CA LEU A 351 -3.47 -27.15 -1.21
C LEU A 351 -3.19 -27.53 0.26
N PRO A 352 -1.99 -28.01 0.64
CA PRO A 352 -1.69 -28.26 2.05
C PRO A 352 -1.79 -27.01 2.93
N ASN A 353 -1.44 -25.84 2.38
CA ASN A 353 -1.57 -24.55 3.04
C ASN A 353 -3.04 -24.10 3.14
N LEU A 354 -3.82 -24.32 2.08
CA LEU A 354 -5.27 -24.10 2.07
C LEU A 354 -5.97 -24.90 3.17
N VAL A 355 -5.70 -26.21 3.27
CA VAL A 355 -6.29 -27.06 4.31
C VAL A 355 -5.96 -26.53 5.70
N ARG A 356 -4.70 -26.16 5.95
CA ARG A 356 -4.28 -25.58 7.23
C ARG A 356 -4.95 -24.24 7.54
N ALA A 357 -5.12 -23.38 6.54
CA ALA A 357 -5.78 -22.08 6.69
C ALA A 357 -7.27 -22.25 7.02
N LEU A 358 -7.95 -23.18 6.35
CA LEU A 358 -9.33 -23.55 6.65
C LEU A 358 -9.45 -24.16 8.05
N THR A 359 -8.54 -25.08 8.42
CA THR A 359 -8.47 -25.62 9.79
C THR A 359 -8.30 -24.51 10.83
N TRP A 360 -7.45 -23.51 10.58
CA TRP A 360 -7.29 -22.37 11.48
C TRP A 360 -8.60 -21.60 11.72
N ILE A 361 -9.36 -21.31 10.65
CA ILE A 361 -10.68 -20.65 10.73
C ILE A 361 -11.62 -21.40 11.68
N LYS A 362 -11.59 -22.73 11.64
CA LYS A 362 -12.51 -23.58 12.42
C LYS A 362 -12.03 -23.88 13.84
N GLU A 363 -10.72 -24.07 14.04
CA GLU A 363 -10.18 -24.63 15.29
C GLU A 363 -9.49 -23.60 16.19
N TYR A 364 -8.99 -22.48 15.64
CA TYR A 364 -8.15 -21.54 16.39
C TYR A 364 -8.69 -20.10 16.40
N ALA A 365 -9.46 -19.72 15.38
CA ALA A 365 -9.98 -18.36 15.26
C ALA A 365 -11.24 -18.11 16.11
N ASP A 366 -11.85 -19.17 16.66
CA ASP A 366 -13.02 -19.12 17.57
C ASP A 366 -12.63 -19.72 18.93
N PRO A 367 -12.01 -18.94 19.84
CA PRO A 367 -11.46 -19.46 21.08
C PRO A 367 -12.51 -19.86 22.12
N ASP A 368 -13.75 -19.35 22.04
CA ASP A 368 -14.82 -19.65 22.99
C ASP A 368 -15.92 -20.59 22.45
N GLY A 369 -15.86 -20.91 21.15
CA GLY A 369 -16.70 -21.91 20.50
C GLY A 369 -18.11 -21.43 20.19
N ASP A 370 -18.36 -20.13 20.16
CA ASP A 370 -19.68 -19.55 19.84
C ASP A 370 -19.94 -19.44 18.33
N GLY A 371 -18.92 -19.74 17.52
CA GLY A 371 -18.98 -19.78 16.07
C GLY A 371 -18.64 -18.47 15.39
N PHE A 372 -18.10 -17.48 16.09
CA PHE A 372 -17.54 -16.25 15.52
C PHE A 372 -16.01 -16.22 15.62
N LEU A 373 -15.38 -15.58 14.65
CA LEU A 373 -13.93 -15.39 14.64
C LEU A 373 -13.55 -14.15 15.43
N GLU A 374 -12.69 -14.31 16.44
CA GLU A 374 -12.39 -13.27 17.41
C GLU A 374 -10.92 -13.16 17.77
N TYR A 375 -10.48 -11.94 18.04
CA TYR A 375 -9.12 -11.67 18.49
C TYR A 375 -9.05 -11.04 19.87
N ILE A 376 -7.92 -11.30 20.51
CA ILE A 376 -7.41 -10.61 21.68
C ILE A 376 -5.88 -10.59 21.60
N ASP A 377 -5.25 -9.51 22.06
CA ASP A 377 -3.80 -9.49 22.27
C ASP A 377 -3.46 -10.22 23.58
N GLU A 378 -3.02 -11.46 23.47
CA GLU A 378 -2.59 -12.27 24.63
C GLU A 378 -1.21 -11.85 25.17
N SER A 379 -0.39 -11.19 24.34
CA SER A 379 0.97 -10.76 24.71
C SER A 379 0.98 -9.52 25.61
N GLY A 380 -0.03 -8.67 25.46
CA GLY A 380 -0.15 -7.37 26.14
C GLY A 380 0.76 -6.27 25.58
N HIS A 381 1.53 -6.55 24.53
CA HIS A 381 2.39 -5.58 23.83
C HIS A 381 2.17 -5.57 22.32
N GLY A 382 1.16 -6.30 21.84
CA GLY A 382 0.80 -6.45 20.43
C GLY A 382 -0.34 -5.52 20.01
N LEU A 383 -0.88 -5.77 18.81
CA LEU A 383 -2.02 -5.02 18.28
C LEU A 383 -3.30 -5.36 19.05
N ALA A 384 -3.91 -4.33 19.65
CA ALA A 384 -5.19 -4.45 20.33
C ALA A 384 -6.35 -4.79 19.37
N ASN A 385 -6.30 -4.25 18.15
CA ASN A 385 -7.22 -4.58 17.06
C ASN A 385 -6.46 -5.30 15.95
N GLN A 386 -6.97 -6.46 15.50
CA GLN A 386 -6.26 -7.32 14.54
C GLN A 386 -6.95 -7.40 13.16
N GLY A 387 -7.98 -6.60 12.91
CA GLY A 387 -8.53 -6.39 11.57
C GLY A 387 -7.79 -5.27 10.82
N TRP A 388 -8.26 -4.93 9.62
CA TRP A 388 -7.64 -3.88 8.80
C TRP A 388 -7.60 -2.51 9.47
N LYS A 389 -8.59 -2.22 10.33
CA LYS A 389 -8.56 -1.09 11.27
C LYS A 389 -7.87 -1.49 12.57
N ASP A 390 -6.55 -1.52 12.57
CA ASP A 390 -5.73 -2.03 13.67
C ASP A 390 -5.33 -0.98 14.74
N SER A 391 -5.77 0.28 14.60
CA SER A 391 -5.54 1.28 15.65
C SER A 391 -6.36 0.95 16.90
N GLY A 392 -5.79 1.15 18.09
CA GLY A 392 -6.44 0.79 19.36
C GLY A 392 -7.78 1.49 19.64
N ASP A 393 -8.10 2.56 18.92
CA ASP A 393 -9.35 3.34 19.03
C ASP A 393 -10.36 3.08 17.89
N ALA A 394 -10.10 2.11 17.02
CA ALA A 394 -10.91 1.84 15.83
C ALA A 394 -12.32 1.31 16.15
N VAL A 395 -12.44 0.43 17.13
CA VAL A 395 -13.71 -0.24 17.48
C VAL A 395 -14.31 0.42 18.72
N GLN A 396 -15.38 1.17 18.50
CA GLN A 396 -15.98 2.01 19.53
C GLN A 396 -17.49 2.15 19.40
N TRP A 397 -18.14 2.30 20.55
CA TRP A 397 -19.55 2.61 20.68
C TRP A 397 -19.85 4.07 20.24
N PRO A 398 -21.13 4.43 20.01
CA PRO A 398 -21.50 5.78 19.57
C PRO A 398 -21.06 6.91 20.51
N ASP A 399 -20.96 6.63 21.82
CA ASP A 399 -20.47 7.56 22.83
C ASP A 399 -18.92 7.67 22.89
N GLY A 400 -18.22 6.89 22.07
CA GLY A 400 -16.76 6.84 22.02
C GLY A 400 -16.12 5.98 23.10
N THR A 401 -16.87 5.16 23.83
CA THR A 401 -16.29 4.09 24.64
C THR A 401 -15.74 2.99 23.75
N LEU A 402 -14.59 2.42 24.08
CA LEU A 402 -13.97 1.36 23.28
C LEU A 402 -14.66 0.02 23.57
N ALA A 403 -14.82 -0.80 22.53
CA ALA A 403 -15.27 -2.18 22.70
C ALA A 403 -14.25 -2.98 23.52
N THR A 404 -14.73 -3.86 24.37
CA THR A 404 -13.86 -4.72 25.20
C THR A 404 -13.60 -6.03 24.46
N ALA A 405 -12.33 -6.47 24.41
CA ALA A 405 -11.95 -7.74 23.80
C ALA A 405 -12.44 -8.98 24.59
N PRO A 406 -12.53 -10.17 23.98
CA PRO A 406 -12.26 -10.47 22.57
C PRO A 406 -13.26 -9.79 21.62
N ILE A 407 -12.81 -9.42 20.42
CA ILE A 407 -13.64 -8.68 19.44
C ILE A 407 -13.85 -9.55 18.19
N ALA A 408 -15.11 -9.69 17.76
CA ALA A 408 -15.48 -10.30 16.49
C ALA A 408 -15.88 -9.21 15.48
N LEU A 409 -15.03 -8.93 14.48
CA LEU A 409 -15.30 -7.90 13.46
C LEU A 409 -16.23 -8.42 12.37
N CYS A 410 -17.13 -7.57 11.85
CA CYS A 410 -18.11 -7.99 10.85
C CYS A 410 -17.46 -8.42 9.53
N GLU A 411 -16.49 -7.65 9.02
CA GLU A 411 -15.83 -7.97 7.75
C GLU A 411 -15.04 -9.27 7.82
N VAL A 412 -14.47 -9.59 9.00
CA VAL A 412 -13.76 -10.86 9.22
C VAL A 412 -14.72 -12.05 9.08
N GLN A 413 -15.96 -11.93 9.55
CA GLN A 413 -16.97 -12.97 9.37
C GLN A 413 -17.36 -13.12 7.89
N GLY A 414 -17.49 -11.99 7.17
CA GLY A 414 -17.70 -11.97 5.71
C GLY A 414 -16.58 -12.68 4.95
N TYR A 415 -15.32 -12.37 5.28
CA TYR A 415 -14.17 -13.04 4.69
C TYR A 415 -14.12 -14.53 5.03
N ALA A 416 -14.46 -14.90 6.27
CA ALA A 416 -14.46 -16.30 6.69
C ALA A 416 -15.53 -17.11 5.96
N TYR A 417 -16.72 -16.54 5.75
CA TYR A 417 -17.76 -17.14 4.92
C TYR A 417 -17.27 -17.33 3.48
N ALA A 418 -16.74 -16.27 2.85
CA ALA A 418 -16.24 -16.34 1.48
C ALA A 418 -15.11 -17.37 1.34
N ALA A 419 -14.15 -17.36 2.27
CA ALA A 419 -13.05 -18.32 2.31
C ALA A 419 -13.52 -19.76 2.48
N ALA A 420 -14.54 -20.02 3.29
CA ALA A 420 -15.11 -21.36 3.44
C ALA A 420 -15.74 -21.84 2.13
N VAL A 421 -16.58 -21.02 1.47
CA VAL A 421 -17.23 -21.39 0.20
C VAL A 421 -16.20 -21.58 -0.92
N GLN A 422 -15.27 -20.64 -1.07
CA GLN A 422 -14.27 -20.65 -2.12
C GLN A 422 -13.19 -21.73 -1.90
N GLY A 423 -12.76 -21.94 -0.65
CA GLY A 423 -11.86 -23.02 -0.29
C GLY A 423 -12.48 -24.39 -0.54
N ALA A 424 -13.78 -24.54 -0.30
CA ALA A 424 -14.50 -25.77 -0.58
C ALA A 424 -14.56 -26.10 -2.08
N GLU A 425 -14.73 -25.08 -2.92
CA GLU A 425 -14.64 -25.23 -4.38
C GLU A 425 -13.22 -25.63 -4.84
N LEU A 426 -12.18 -25.00 -4.29
CA LEU A 426 -10.79 -25.38 -4.57
C LEU A 426 -10.51 -26.85 -4.20
N LEU A 427 -11.01 -27.32 -3.06
CA LEU A 427 -10.88 -28.71 -2.61
C LEU A 427 -11.57 -29.67 -3.61
N GLU A 428 -12.80 -29.37 -4.00
CA GLU A 428 -13.58 -30.19 -4.95
C GLU A 428 -12.92 -30.27 -6.32
N ALA A 429 -12.38 -29.15 -6.81
CA ALA A 429 -11.63 -29.11 -8.07
C ALA A 429 -10.39 -30.04 -8.07
N HIS A 430 -9.89 -30.41 -6.89
CA HIS A 430 -8.74 -31.28 -6.70
C HIS A 430 -9.10 -32.65 -6.09
N GLY A 431 -10.39 -33.01 -6.04
CA GLY A 431 -10.87 -34.34 -5.63
C GLY A 431 -11.04 -34.54 -4.13
N GLU A 432 -10.95 -33.48 -3.33
CA GLU A 432 -11.26 -33.47 -1.88
C GLU A 432 -12.72 -33.02 -1.67
N SER A 433 -13.34 -33.34 -0.53
CA SER A 433 -14.71 -32.91 -0.24
C SER A 433 -14.77 -31.47 0.30
N GLY A 434 -15.67 -30.66 -0.25
CA GLY A 434 -15.99 -29.31 0.24
C GLY A 434 -17.28 -29.22 1.07
N ASP A 435 -17.97 -30.33 1.33
CA ASP A 435 -19.33 -30.32 1.93
C ASP A 435 -19.33 -29.74 3.35
N GLU A 436 -18.31 -30.08 4.15
CA GLU A 436 -18.16 -29.59 5.51
C GLU A 436 -18.07 -28.07 5.57
N TRP A 437 -17.30 -27.47 4.67
CA TRP A 437 -17.07 -26.03 4.62
C TRP A 437 -18.32 -25.27 4.14
N ARG A 438 -19.11 -25.85 3.23
CA ARG A 438 -20.42 -25.28 2.87
C ARG A 438 -21.41 -25.32 4.01
N LEU A 439 -21.45 -26.43 4.77
CA LEU A 439 -22.28 -26.52 5.96
C LEU A 439 -21.85 -25.50 7.02
N TRP A 440 -20.53 -25.36 7.23
CA TRP A 440 -19.97 -24.35 8.14
C TRP A 440 -20.35 -22.93 7.72
N ALA A 441 -20.25 -22.61 6.43
CA ALA A 441 -20.59 -21.30 5.86
C ALA A 441 -22.08 -20.98 6.04
N THR A 442 -22.98 -21.91 5.74
CA THR A 442 -24.43 -21.75 5.98
C THR A 442 -24.72 -21.45 7.45
N ALA A 443 -24.07 -22.17 8.37
CA ALA A 443 -24.26 -21.94 9.80
C ALA A 443 -23.70 -20.56 10.24
N MET A 444 -22.58 -20.10 9.67
CA MET A 444 -22.04 -18.76 9.90
C MET A 444 -23.02 -17.68 9.46
N GLN A 445 -23.63 -17.83 8.28
CA GLN A 445 -24.64 -16.91 7.76
C GLN A 445 -25.84 -16.77 8.70
N GLU A 446 -26.37 -17.88 9.21
CA GLU A 446 -27.48 -17.87 10.17
C GLU A 446 -27.10 -17.17 11.49
N ARG A 447 -25.92 -17.45 12.04
CA ARG A 447 -25.42 -16.81 13.27
C ARG A 447 -25.20 -15.31 13.07
N PHE A 448 -24.55 -14.91 11.98
CA PHE A 448 -24.29 -13.51 11.68
C PHE A 448 -25.58 -12.69 11.64
N ARG A 449 -26.58 -13.17 10.90
CA ARG A 449 -27.90 -12.53 10.81
C ARG A 449 -28.57 -12.39 12.18
N SER A 450 -28.37 -13.34 13.07
CA SER A 450 -28.95 -13.29 14.42
C SER A 450 -28.23 -12.33 15.37
N ALA A 451 -26.92 -12.10 15.22
CA ALA A 451 -26.11 -11.44 16.25
C ALA A 451 -25.59 -10.06 15.86
N PHE A 452 -25.29 -9.83 14.57
CA PHE A 452 -24.59 -8.62 14.13
C PHE A 452 -25.53 -7.46 13.77
N TRP A 453 -26.85 -7.64 13.73
CA TRP A 453 -27.74 -6.57 13.28
C TRP A 453 -28.18 -5.65 14.42
N VAL A 454 -27.90 -4.35 14.28
CA VAL A 454 -28.26 -3.28 15.22
C VAL A 454 -28.90 -2.12 14.48
N ASP A 455 -30.06 -1.65 14.95
CA ASP A 455 -30.81 -0.55 14.32
C ASP A 455 -31.02 -0.71 12.81
N GLY A 456 -31.15 -1.96 12.34
CA GLY A 456 -31.38 -2.28 10.93
C GLY A 456 -30.13 -2.25 10.04
N TYR A 457 -28.91 -2.28 10.59
CA TYR A 457 -27.67 -2.44 9.82
C TYR A 457 -26.66 -3.35 10.53
N PRO A 458 -25.65 -3.90 9.84
CA PRO A 458 -24.59 -4.67 10.49
C PRO A 458 -23.73 -3.79 11.43
N ALA A 459 -23.63 -4.20 12.69
CA ALA A 459 -22.68 -3.68 13.66
C ALA A 459 -21.24 -3.86 13.18
N ILE A 460 -20.34 -2.96 13.57
CA ILE A 460 -18.91 -3.08 13.23
C ILE A 460 -18.30 -4.34 13.85
N ALA A 461 -18.76 -4.73 15.04
CA ALA A 461 -18.23 -5.86 15.78
C ALA A 461 -19.22 -6.41 16.82
N LEU A 462 -18.92 -7.59 17.36
CA LEU A 462 -19.36 -8.00 18.70
C LEU A 462 -18.21 -7.76 19.70
N ASP A 463 -18.53 -7.28 20.90
CA ASP A 463 -17.57 -7.17 22.01
C ASP A 463 -17.44 -8.49 22.80
N GLY A 464 -16.58 -8.53 23.81
CA GLY A 464 -16.31 -9.73 24.61
C GLY A 464 -17.50 -10.22 25.45
N ALA A 465 -18.58 -9.44 25.54
CA ALA A 465 -19.86 -9.87 26.11
C ALA A 465 -20.92 -10.17 25.03
N LYS A 466 -20.48 -10.26 23.76
CA LYS A 466 -21.26 -10.53 22.55
C LYS A 466 -22.33 -9.50 22.26
N ASN A 467 -22.12 -8.25 22.72
CA ASN A 467 -23.01 -7.16 22.38
C ASN A 467 -22.62 -6.61 21.01
N ALA A 468 -23.62 -6.37 20.16
CA ALA A 468 -23.44 -5.72 18.87
C ALA A 468 -23.01 -4.26 19.05
N VAL A 469 -21.77 -3.96 18.70
CA VAL A 469 -21.17 -2.63 18.82
C VAL A 469 -21.79 -1.72 17.76
N ALA A 470 -22.69 -0.85 18.21
CA ALA A 470 -23.38 0.10 17.35
C ALA A 470 -22.43 1.19 16.82
N GLY A 471 -22.85 1.84 15.73
CA GLY A 471 -22.07 2.89 15.09
C GLY A 471 -21.76 2.55 13.65
N ARG A 472 -22.04 3.49 12.75
CA ARG A 472 -21.81 3.31 11.32
C ARG A 472 -20.34 3.50 10.99
N ALA A 473 -19.77 2.51 10.31
CA ALA A 473 -18.39 2.47 9.88
C ALA A 473 -18.28 1.78 8.52
N SER A 474 -17.17 2.02 7.81
CA SER A 474 -16.97 1.46 6.47
C SER A 474 -16.89 -0.08 6.40
N ASN A 475 -16.62 -0.77 7.52
CA ASN A 475 -16.43 -2.22 7.57
C ASN A 475 -17.56 -3.01 6.91
N MET A 476 -18.82 -2.55 7.02
CA MET A 476 -19.96 -3.22 6.39
C MET A 476 -19.86 -3.26 4.85
N GLY A 477 -19.14 -2.32 4.23
CA GLY A 477 -18.89 -2.33 2.79
C GLY A 477 -18.09 -3.54 2.33
N HIS A 478 -17.31 -4.16 3.22
CA HIS A 478 -16.56 -5.37 2.94
C HIS A 478 -17.41 -6.65 3.05
N LEU A 479 -18.67 -6.56 3.48
CA LEU A 479 -19.62 -7.68 3.47
C LEU A 479 -20.24 -7.89 2.08
N LEU A 480 -20.33 -6.84 1.28
CA LEU A 480 -20.94 -6.85 -0.05
C LEU A 480 -20.19 -7.80 -0.99
N GLY A 481 -20.90 -8.68 -1.69
CA GLY A 481 -20.32 -9.61 -2.66
C GLY A 481 -19.56 -10.79 -2.02
N THR A 482 -19.52 -10.91 -0.69
CA THR A 482 -18.98 -12.10 -0.01
C THR A 482 -19.93 -13.30 -0.10
N GLY A 483 -21.22 -13.05 -0.36
CA GLY A 483 -22.31 -14.03 -0.28
C GLY A 483 -22.83 -14.29 1.14
N LEU A 484 -22.28 -13.60 2.16
CA LEU A 484 -22.76 -13.71 3.54
C LEU A 484 -24.16 -13.05 3.69
N LEU A 485 -24.37 -11.93 3.02
CA LEU A 485 -25.64 -11.19 3.02
C LEU A 485 -26.54 -11.67 1.88
N ASP A 486 -27.86 -11.58 2.07
CA ASP A 486 -28.82 -11.66 0.96
C ASP A 486 -29.01 -10.31 0.26
N ALA A 487 -29.77 -10.28 -0.83
CA ALA A 487 -29.94 -9.08 -1.65
C ALA A 487 -30.62 -7.90 -0.91
N ASP A 488 -31.58 -8.18 -0.01
CA ASP A 488 -32.25 -7.13 0.77
C ASP A 488 -31.31 -6.56 1.84
N GLU A 489 -30.49 -7.43 2.44
CA GLU A 489 -29.43 -7.07 3.38
C GLU A 489 -28.32 -6.24 2.70
N GLU A 490 -27.90 -6.61 1.48
CA GLU A 490 -26.94 -5.87 0.68
C GLU A 490 -27.46 -4.47 0.30
N GLN A 491 -28.73 -4.36 -0.10
CA GLN A 491 -29.37 -3.06 -0.34
C GLN A 491 -29.39 -2.19 0.92
N THR A 492 -29.66 -2.79 2.08
CA THR A 492 -29.64 -2.05 3.35
C THR A 492 -28.24 -1.51 3.67
N VAL A 493 -27.21 -2.32 3.44
CA VAL A 493 -25.81 -1.88 3.60
C VAL A 493 -25.48 -0.74 2.61
N ALA A 494 -25.87 -0.87 1.34
CA ALA A 494 -25.67 0.19 0.35
C ALA A 494 -26.34 1.51 0.76
N ASP A 495 -27.58 1.47 1.27
CA ASP A 495 -28.30 2.65 1.74
C ASP A 495 -27.61 3.34 2.92
N VAL A 496 -27.04 2.57 3.85
CA VAL A 496 -26.25 3.13 4.96
C VAL A 496 -24.97 3.78 4.46
N LEU A 497 -24.26 3.11 3.55
CA LEU A 497 -23.02 3.63 2.96
C LEU A 497 -23.27 4.87 2.09
N ALA A 498 -24.48 5.07 1.55
CA ALA A 498 -24.85 6.28 0.83
C ALA A 498 -25.06 7.52 1.74
N GLY A 499 -25.06 7.33 3.06
CA GLY A 499 -25.27 8.43 4.02
C GLY A 499 -24.17 9.49 3.95
N GLU A 500 -24.54 10.77 4.01
CA GLU A 500 -23.61 11.91 3.99
C GLU A 500 -22.61 11.90 5.16
N ASP A 501 -22.93 11.17 6.23
CA ASP A 501 -22.08 10.98 7.39
C ASP A 501 -20.91 10.02 7.13
N LEU A 502 -21.00 9.17 6.10
CA LEU A 502 -19.94 8.27 5.64
C LEU A 502 -19.35 8.74 4.30
N ASP A 503 -20.16 9.16 3.33
CA ASP A 503 -19.68 9.65 2.03
C ASP A 503 -19.02 11.03 2.17
N SER A 504 -17.72 11.13 1.92
CA SER A 504 -16.98 12.40 1.98
C SER A 504 -17.06 13.21 0.69
N GLY A 505 -17.51 12.60 -0.41
CA GLY A 505 -17.38 13.11 -1.78
C GLY A 505 -15.96 12.97 -2.36
N PHE A 506 -15.00 12.49 -1.56
CA PHE A 506 -13.64 12.07 -1.98
C PHE A 506 -13.42 10.55 -1.78
N GLY A 507 -14.39 9.85 -1.17
CA GLY A 507 -14.32 8.43 -0.81
C GLY A 507 -15.07 8.14 0.50
N LEU A 508 -15.05 6.89 0.94
CA LEU A 508 -15.78 6.40 2.11
C LEU A 508 -15.01 6.67 3.41
N ARG A 509 -15.64 7.34 4.38
CA ARG A 509 -15.03 7.54 5.71
C ARG A 509 -15.03 6.24 6.50
N THR A 510 -13.94 6.02 7.23
CA THR A 510 -13.80 4.88 8.15
C THR A 510 -14.83 4.90 9.29
N LEU A 511 -15.29 6.08 9.70
CA LEU A 511 -16.25 6.24 10.79
C LEU A 511 -17.22 7.37 10.47
N SER A 512 -18.50 7.15 10.79
CA SER A 512 -19.54 8.15 10.60
C SER A 512 -19.26 9.43 11.39
N THR A 513 -19.53 10.58 10.75
CA THR A 513 -19.47 11.90 11.40
C THR A 513 -20.44 12.07 12.59
N ALA A 514 -21.41 11.16 12.75
CA ALA A 514 -22.33 11.16 13.89
C ALA A 514 -21.71 10.56 15.18
N MET A 515 -20.57 9.88 15.08
CA MET A 515 -19.89 9.26 16.22
C MET A 515 -19.17 10.29 17.07
N THR A 516 -19.23 10.16 18.40
CA THR A 516 -18.65 11.15 19.35
C THR A 516 -17.14 11.38 19.13
N ARG A 517 -16.41 10.33 18.74
CA ARG A 517 -14.96 10.36 18.48
C ARG A 517 -14.62 10.38 16.99
N PHE A 518 -15.57 10.77 16.14
CA PHE A 518 -15.23 11.10 14.76
C PHE A 518 -14.13 12.16 14.73
N ASN A 519 -13.05 11.85 14.02
CA ASN A 519 -11.96 12.77 13.75
C ASN A 519 -11.72 12.82 12.24
N PRO A 520 -11.86 13.98 11.57
CA PRO A 520 -11.63 14.09 10.14
C PRO A 520 -10.19 13.77 9.72
N LEU A 521 -9.24 13.69 10.67
CA LEU A 521 -7.87 13.21 10.47
C LEU A 521 -7.53 12.04 11.42
N GLY A 522 -8.52 11.26 11.84
CA GLY A 522 -8.31 10.06 12.63
C GLY A 522 -7.90 8.88 11.76
N TYR A 523 -6.87 8.13 12.15
CA TYR A 523 -6.28 7.06 11.33
C TYR A 523 -7.32 6.02 10.89
N HIS A 524 -8.11 5.47 11.82
CA HIS A 524 -9.28 4.64 11.53
C HIS A 524 -10.60 5.21 12.10
N THR A 525 -10.58 6.48 12.53
CA THR A 525 -11.69 7.12 13.24
C THR A 525 -12.30 8.30 12.46
N GLY A 526 -12.13 8.32 11.13
CA GLY A 526 -12.82 9.27 10.25
C GLY A 526 -12.13 9.61 8.92
N SER A 527 -10.87 9.21 8.74
CA SER A 527 -10.18 9.30 7.45
C SER A 527 -10.83 8.44 6.36
N VAL A 528 -10.41 8.64 5.12
CA VAL A 528 -10.76 7.86 3.93
C VAL A 528 -9.52 7.08 3.47
N TRP A 529 -9.70 5.78 3.26
CA TRP A 529 -8.67 4.89 2.73
C TRP A 529 -9.04 4.49 1.29
N PRO A 530 -8.16 4.68 0.29
CA PRO A 530 -8.47 4.31 -1.08
C PRO A 530 -8.82 2.84 -1.27
N HIS A 531 -8.15 1.94 -0.54
CA HIS A 531 -8.40 0.49 -0.65
C HIS A 531 -9.77 0.11 -0.07
N ASP A 532 -10.15 0.63 1.09
CA ASP A 532 -11.46 0.43 1.74
C ASP A 532 -12.60 0.91 0.83
N THR A 533 -12.43 2.10 0.24
CA THR A 533 -13.38 2.62 -0.74
C THR A 533 -13.44 1.73 -1.99
N ALA A 534 -12.30 1.25 -2.50
CA ALA A 534 -12.27 0.40 -3.69
C ALA A 534 -12.84 -1.00 -3.45
N MET A 535 -12.61 -1.62 -2.30
CA MET A 535 -13.25 -2.90 -1.92
C MET A 535 -14.76 -2.73 -1.80
N THR A 536 -15.22 -1.63 -1.19
CA THR A 536 -16.65 -1.29 -1.16
C THR A 536 -17.21 -1.08 -2.56
N VAL A 537 -16.51 -0.38 -3.46
CA VAL A 537 -16.91 -0.20 -4.87
C VAL A 537 -17.01 -1.55 -5.60
N GLN A 538 -16.07 -2.47 -5.39
CA GLN A 538 -16.12 -3.82 -5.96
C GLN A 538 -17.39 -4.56 -5.51
N GLY A 539 -17.68 -4.54 -4.20
CA GLY A 539 -18.88 -5.16 -3.65
C GLY A 539 -20.17 -4.51 -4.17
N LEU A 540 -20.23 -3.18 -4.23
CA LEU A 540 -21.40 -2.45 -4.74
C LEU A 540 -21.67 -2.76 -6.21
N TYR A 541 -20.66 -2.81 -7.07
CA TYR A 541 -20.86 -3.21 -8.47
C TYR A 541 -21.31 -4.66 -8.58
N ALA A 542 -20.67 -5.59 -7.87
CA ALA A 542 -21.01 -7.01 -7.90
C ALA A 542 -22.45 -7.30 -7.41
N THR A 543 -23.01 -6.43 -6.59
CA THR A 543 -24.34 -6.56 -5.99
C THR A 543 -25.40 -5.66 -6.64
N GLY A 544 -25.06 -4.99 -7.76
CA GLY A 544 -26.01 -4.20 -8.55
C GLY A 544 -26.25 -2.75 -8.08
N HIS A 545 -25.48 -2.25 -7.11
CA HIS A 545 -25.59 -0.90 -6.55
C HIS A 545 -24.73 0.12 -7.31
N ALA A 546 -24.84 0.12 -8.63
CA ALA A 546 -23.88 0.76 -9.52
C ALA A 546 -23.86 2.30 -9.42
N ALA A 547 -25.00 2.94 -9.19
CA ALA A 547 -25.05 4.40 -9.01
C ALA A 547 -24.24 4.88 -7.80
N LEU A 548 -24.31 4.16 -6.68
CA LEU A 548 -23.53 4.46 -5.48
C LEU A 548 -22.05 4.16 -5.70
N ALA A 549 -21.73 3.02 -6.31
CA ALA A 549 -20.36 2.67 -6.68
C ALA A 549 -19.72 3.78 -7.53
N SER A 550 -20.42 4.24 -8.58
CA SER A 550 -19.95 5.31 -9.47
C SER A 550 -19.73 6.64 -8.76
N SER A 551 -20.54 7.00 -7.75
CA SER A 551 -20.30 8.18 -6.90
C SER A 551 -18.95 8.09 -6.16
N TYR A 552 -18.63 6.91 -5.63
CA TYR A 552 -17.35 6.67 -4.95
C TYR A 552 -16.16 6.65 -5.92
N VAL A 553 -16.32 6.08 -7.11
CA VAL A 553 -15.32 6.16 -8.19
C VAL A 553 -14.99 7.62 -8.52
N ASP A 554 -16.02 8.44 -8.70
CA ASP A 554 -15.89 9.88 -8.91
C ASP A 554 -15.14 10.58 -7.77
N GLY A 555 -15.42 10.18 -6.52
CA GLY A 555 -14.72 10.66 -5.33
C GLY A 555 -13.22 10.34 -5.36
N LEU A 556 -12.87 9.09 -5.67
CA LEU A 556 -11.47 8.66 -5.76
C LEU A 556 -10.72 9.35 -6.92
N ILE A 557 -11.36 9.58 -8.07
CA ILE A 557 -10.75 10.34 -9.18
C ILE A 557 -10.43 11.78 -8.76
N ARG A 558 -11.35 12.44 -8.03
CA ARG A 558 -11.10 13.79 -7.48
C ARG A 558 -9.96 13.79 -6.47
N ALA A 559 -9.90 12.79 -5.59
CA ALA A 559 -8.82 12.64 -4.63
C ALA A 559 -7.47 12.40 -5.34
N ALA A 560 -7.45 11.53 -6.35
CA ALA A 560 -6.26 11.23 -7.13
C ALA A 560 -5.70 12.51 -7.76
N GLU A 561 -6.53 13.33 -8.41
CA GLU A 561 -6.12 14.62 -8.97
C GLU A 561 -5.51 15.56 -7.92
N ALA A 562 -6.11 15.65 -6.72
CA ALA A 562 -5.59 16.48 -5.63
C ALA A 562 -4.21 16.03 -5.10
N PHE A 563 -3.90 14.75 -5.22
CA PHE A 563 -2.62 14.17 -4.82
C PHE A 563 -1.68 13.88 -6.00
N GLY A 564 -1.86 14.55 -7.14
CA GLY A 564 -1.00 14.38 -8.31
C GLY A 564 -0.99 12.94 -8.83
N TYR A 565 -2.14 12.28 -8.79
CA TYR A 565 -2.43 10.90 -9.19
C TYR A 565 -1.72 9.80 -8.40
N ARG A 566 -0.95 10.17 -7.37
CA ARG A 566 -0.38 9.24 -6.38
C ARG A 566 -1.17 9.34 -5.09
N LEU A 567 -2.23 8.53 -4.98
CA LEU A 567 -3.04 8.46 -3.77
C LEU A 567 -2.19 8.02 -2.57
N PRO A 568 -2.29 8.71 -1.42
CA PRO A 568 -1.63 8.28 -0.20
C PRO A 568 -2.34 7.07 0.40
N GLU A 569 -1.71 6.46 1.40
CA GLU A 569 -2.29 5.45 2.27
C GLU A 569 -3.70 5.80 2.77
N LEU A 570 -3.86 7.03 3.26
CA LEU A 570 -5.12 7.60 3.71
C LEU A 570 -5.10 9.13 3.58
N PHE A 571 -6.27 9.73 3.53
CA PHE A 571 -6.46 11.18 3.62
C PHE A 571 -7.73 11.50 4.40
N GLY A 572 -7.93 12.76 4.77
CA GLY A 572 -9.05 13.15 5.60
C GLY A 572 -9.70 14.46 5.16
N GLY A 573 -10.28 15.15 6.13
CA GLY A 573 -10.95 16.42 5.94
C GLY A 573 -12.44 16.39 6.26
N ARG A 574 -13.10 17.52 6.09
CA ARG A 574 -14.53 17.69 6.42
C ARG A 574 -15.47 17.30 5.28
N GLY A 575 -14.91 16.81 4.17
CA GLY A 575 -15.65 16.41 2.97
C GLY A 575 -15.90 17.55 1.99
N ARG A 576 -16.39 17.18 0.81
CA ARG A 576 -16.49 18.03 -0.39
C ARG A 576 -17.43 19.23 -0.24
N THR A 577 -18.37 19.18 0.70
CA THR A 577 -19.26 20.32 0.99
C THR A 577 -18.54 21.44 1.75
N ALA A 578 -17.46 21.12 2.47
CA ALA A 578 -16.68 22.06 3.27
C ALA A 578 -15.32 22.41 2.66
N GLU A 579 -14.72 21.51 1.86
CA GLU A 579 -13.36 21.60 1.33
C GLU A 579 -13.32 21.31 -0.18
N ARG A 580 -12.44 22.01 -0.91
CA ARG A 580 -12.28 21.83 -2.36
C ARG A 580 -11.42 20.62 -2.73
N THR A 581 -10.50 20.26 -1.85
CA THR A 581 -9.56 19.15 -1.98
C THR A 581 -9.52 18.40 -0.65
N PRO A 582 -9.26 17.09 -0.65
CA PRO A 582 -9.05 16.33 0.59
C PRO A 582 -7.90 16.92 1.41
N THR A 583 -7.98 16.78 2.74
CA THR A 583 -6.91 17.19 3.64
C THR A 583 -5.87 16.06 3.73
N PRO A 584 -4.57 16.33 3.45
CA PRO A 584 -3.52 15.31 3.59
C PRO A 584 -3.40 14.80 5.03
N TYR A 585 -3.22 13.49 5.20
CA TYR A 585 -2.88 12.91 6.49
C TYR A 585 -1.36 13.07 6.73
N PRO A 586 -0.91 13.66 7.85
CA PRO A 586 0.48 14.08 7.99
C PRO A 586 1.53 12.98 7.81
N ALA A 587 1.25 11.76 8.29
CA ALA A 587 2.20 10.66 8.34
C ALA A 587 1.93 9.55 7.31
N SER A 588 1.01 9.76 6.36
CA SER A 588 0.57 8.71 5.42
C SER A 588 1.68 8.34 4.46
N CYS A 589 1.89 7.03 4.25
CA CYS A 589 2.76 6.56 3.17
C CYS A 589 2.28 7.07 1.80
N ARG A 590 3.21 7.53 0.97
CA ARG A 590 2.93 8.00 -0.39
C ARG A 590 4.13 7.71 -1.29
N PRO A 591 4.07 6.68 -2.15
CA PRO A 591 2.91 5.83 -2.45
C PRO A 591 2.61 4.77 -1.37
N GLN A 592 1.47 4.08 -1.52
CA GLN A 592 1.07 2.91 -0.73
C GLN A 592 0.47 1.84 -1.68
N ALA A 593 0.84 0.58 -1.49
CA ALA A 593 0.56 -0.54 -2.39
C ALA A 593 -0.93 -0.75 -2.65
N TRP A 594 -1.75 -0.87 -1.60
CA TRP A 594 -3.19 -1.05 -1.76
C TRP A 594 -3.90 0.19 -2.31
N ALA A 595 -3.32 1.38 -2.15
CA ALA A 595 -3.88 2.61 -2.68
C ALA A 595 -3.57 2.74 -4.17
N ALA A 596 -2.38 2.35 -4.59
CA ALA A 596 -2.03 2.26 -6.01
C ALA A 596 -2.87 1.17 -6.70
N ALA A 597 -2.99 -0.02 -6.10
CA ALA A 597 -3.77 -1.13 -6.63
C ALA A 597 -5.28 -0.82 -6.77
N SER A 598 -5.81 0.09 -5.94
CA SER A 598 -7.22 0.50 -5.97
C SER A 598 -7.68 1.03 -7.33
N ALA A 599 -6.79 1.68 -8.11
CA ALA A 599 -7.10 2.18 -9.45
C ALA A 599 -7.50 1.05 -10.40
N ILE A 600 -6.75 -0.05 -10.37
CA ILE A 600 -7.00 -1.23 -11.19
C ILE A 600 -8.27 -1.94 -10.73
N ALA A 601 -8.44 -2.08 -9.41
CA ALA A 601 -9.63 -2.69 -8.80
C ALA A 601 -10.92 -2.01 -9.27
N VAL A 602 -10.96 -0.68 -9.24
CA VAL A 602 -12.11 0.14 -9.64
C VAL A 602 -12.41 0.00 -11.13
N VAL A 603 -11.40 0.11 -11.98
CA VAL A 603 -11.58 0.01 -13.45
C VAL A 603 -12.06 -1.39 -13.85
N VAL A 604 -11.50 -2.45 -13.27
CA VAL A 604 -11.91 -3.83 -13.58
C VAL A 604 -13.30 -4.14 -13.04
N ALA A 605 -13.65 -3.64 -11.85
CA ALA A 605 -14.98 -3.84 -11.26
C ALA A 605 -16.09 -3.19 -12.10
N ALA A 606 -15.85 -1.99 -12.61
CA ALA A 606 -16.79 -1.28 -13.50
C ALA A 606 -17.11 -2.08 -14.78
N LEU A 607 -16.14 -2.86 -15.28
CA LEU A 607 -16.31 -3.70 -16.47
C LEU A 607 -17.01 -5.04 -16.17
N GLY A 608 -17.17 -5.40 -14.89
CA GLY A 608 -17.81 -6.65 -14.44
C GLY A 608 -17.15 -7.90 -15.02
N ILE A 609 -15.81 -7.93 -15.02
CA ILE A 609 -15.02 -9.04 -15.55
C ILE A 609 -14.92 -10.15 -14.49
N GLU A 610 -15.56 -11.28 -14.76
CA GLU A 610 -15.61 -12.46 -13.89
C GLU A 610 -15.15 -13.71 -14.66
N PRO A 611 -13.84 -14.01 -14.64
CA PRO A 611 -13.32 -15.18 -15.31
C PRO A 611 -13.50 -16.46 -14.50
N ASP A 612 -13.67 -17.55 -15.22
CA ASP A 612 -13.55 -18.92 -14.76
C ASP A 612 -12.71 -19.69 -15.78
N VAL A 613 -11.40 -19.41 -15.77
CA VAL A 613 -10.44 -20.08 -16.66
C VAL A 613 -10.46 -21.61 -16.50
N PRO A 614 -10.47 -22.18 -15.27
CA PRO A 614 -10.59 -23.63 -15.08
C PRO A 614 -11.86 -24.23 -15.69
N GLY A 615 -12.97 -23.49 -15.65
CA GLY A 615 -14.25 -23.87 -16.26
C GLY A 615 -14.39 -23.50 -17.74
N GLY A 616 -13.41 -22.84 -18.34
CA GLY A 616 -13.46 -22.41 -19.75
C GLY A 616 -14.47 -21.30 -20.05
N ARG A 617 -14.77 -20.43 -19.07
CA ARG A 617 -15.79 -19.39 -19.18
C ARG A 617 -15.25 -18.02 -18.79
N LEU A 618 -15.72 -16.98 -19.47
CA LEU A 618 -15.50 -15.59 -19.10
C LEU A 618 -16.85 -14.88 -19.11
N VAL A 619 -17.27 -14.38 -17.95
CA VAL A 619 -18.46 -13.50 -17.87
C VAL A 619 -17.97 -12.07 -17.90
N VAL A 620 -18.60 -11.25 -18.73
CA VAL A 620 -18.38 -9.80 -18.74
C VAL A 620 -19.73 -9.09 -18.68
N ASN A 621 -20.00 -8.45 -17.56
CA ASN A 621 -21.26 -7.78 -17.28
C ASN A 621 -20.99 -6.34 -16.78
N PRO A 622 -20.77 -5.38 -17.69
CA PRO A 622 -20.45 -4.01 -17.28
C PRO A 622 -21.56 -3.45 -16.39
N ALA A 623 -21.18 -2.70 -15.36
CA ALA A 623 -22.16 -2.12 -14.46
C ALA A 623 -23.07 -1.11 -15.18
N GLU A 624 -24.29 -0.95 -14.65
CA GLU A 624 -25.18 0.14 -15.05
C GLU A 624 -24.64 1.49 -14.50
N ASP A 625 -25.08 2.63 -15.04
CA ASP A 625 -24.76 3.97 -14.51
C ASP A 625 -23.27 4.29 -14.29
N LEU A 626 -22.40 3.77 -15.15
CA LEU A 626 -20.97 4.07 -15.10
C LEU A 626 -20.67 5.56 -15.28
N PRO A 627 -19.59 6.09 -14.65
CA PRO A 627 -19.21 7.50 -14.80
C PRO A 627 -18.61 7.84 -16.17
N TRP A 628 -18.49 6.85 -17.07
CA TRP A 628 -17.82 6.94 -18.36
C TRP A 628 -18.73 6.44 -19.48
N GLU A 629 -18.81 7.16 -20.60
CA GLU A 629 -19.48 6.69 -21.81
C GLU A 629 -18.57 5.79 -22.65
N ARG A 630 -17.24 6.02 -22.55
CA ARG A 630 -16.22 5.24 -23.25
C ARG A 630 -15.07 4.85 -22.33
N LEU A 631 -14.77 3.56 -22.29
CA LEU A 631 -13.60 2.99 -21.64
C LEU A 631 -13.07 1.81 -22.47
N GLU A 632 -11.82 1.86 -22.88
CA GLU A 632 -11.11 0.74 -23.48
C GLU A 632 -9.94 0.36 -22.58
N VAL A 633 -9.85 -0.93 -22.27
CA VAL A 633 -8.76 -1.51 -21.47
C VAL A 633 -8.14 -2.64 -22.27
N SER A 634 -6.85 -2.55 -22.53
CA SER A 634 -6.08 -3.56 -23.28
C SER A 634 -4.92 -4.09 -22.45
N GLY A 635 -4.55 -5.35 -22.65
CA GLY A 635 -3.40 -5.94 -21.97
C GLY A 635 -3.69 -6.51 -20.58
N LEU A 636 -4.97 -6.74 -20.23
CA LEU A 636 -5.30 -7.52 -19.04
C LEU A 636 -4.79 -8.96 -19.24
N ARG A 637 -4.32 -9.59 -18.16
CA ARG A 637 -3.82 -10.97 -18.16
C ARG A 637 -4.95 -11.90 -17.75
N LEU A 638 -5.14 -12.97 -18.52
CA LEU A 638 -6.12 -14.00 -18.24
C LEU A 638 -5.57 -15.36 -18.66
N GLY A 639 -5.25 -16.22 -17.69
CA GLY A 639 -4.38 -17.37 -17.90
C GLY A 639 -3.03 -16.94 -18.48
N GLY A 640 -2.57 -17.62 -19.51
CA GLY A 640 -1.34 -17.28 -20.24
C GLY A 640 -1.52 -16.28 -21.39
N GLU A 641 -2.72 -15.72 -21.57
CA GLU A 641 -3.08 -14.89 -22.74
C GLU A 641 -3.58 -13.49 -22.32
N ILE A 642 -3.92 -12.66 -23.31
CA ILE A 642 -4.35 -11.27 -23.13
C ILE A 642 -5.88 -11.15 -23.28
N LEU A 643 -6.49 -10.35 -22.42
CA LEU A 643 -7.85 -9.85 -22.53
C LEU A 643 -7.81 -8.33 -22.82
N SER A 644 -8.53 -7.92 -23.86
CA SER A 644 -8.76 -6.51 -24.19
C SER A 644 -10.25 -6.28 -24.40
N VAL A 645 -10.82 -5.25 -23.78
CA VAL A 645 -12.26 -4.94 -23.84
C VAL A 645 -12.50 -3.45 -24.11
N ARG A 646 -13.64 -3.15 -24.72
CA ARG A 646 -14.12 -1.77 -24.93
C ARG A 646 -15.57 -1.66 -24.51
N LEU A 647 -15.84 -0.75 -23.59
CA LEU A 647 -17.14 -0.21 -23.28
C LEU A 647 -17.39 1.05 -24.13
N GLU A 648 -18.52 1.09 -24.82
CA GLU A 648 -19.01 2.27 -25.54
C GLU A 648 -20.54 2.34 -25.42
N ALA A 649 -21.05 3.45 -24.88
CA ALA A 649 -22.48 3.69 -24.67
C ALA A 649 -23.20 2.54 -23.94
N GLY A 650 -22.62 2.05 -22.85
CA GLY A 650 -23.15 0.95 -22.02
C GLY A 650 -23.00 -0.45 -22.63
N LYS A 651 -22.45 -0.58 -23.84
CA LYS A 651 -22.20 -1.86 -24.48
C LYS A 651 -20.72 -2.23 -24.37
N LEU A 652 -20.43 -3.36 -23.75
CA LEU A 652 -19.08 -3.93 -23.73
C LEU A 652 -18.85 -4.85 -24.94
N THR A 653 -17.67 -4.73 -25.55
CA THR A 653 -17.17 -5.55 -26.65
C THR A 653 -15.82 -6.13 -26.26
N VAL A 654 -15.67 -7.44 -26.33
CA VAL A 654 -14.37 -8.11 -26.20
C VAL A 654 -13.59 -7.92 -27.51
N LEU A 655 -12.42 -7.30 -27.43
CA LEU A 655 -11.53 -7.02 -28.56
C LEU A 655 -10.52 -8.15 -28.78
N GLU A 656 -10.05 -8.72 -27.68
CA GLU A 656 -9.09 -9.83 -27.63
C GLU A 656 -9.40 -10.66 -26.38
N ALA A 657 -9.39 -11.99 -26.48
CA ALA A 657 -9.55 -12.89 -25.35
C ALA A 657 -8.92 -14.25 -25.67
N PRO A 658 -8.59 -15.05 -24.64
CA PRO A 658 -8.08 -16.41 -24.83
C PRO A 658 -9.05 -17.26 -25.66
N LYS A 659 -8.52 -18.06 -26.60
CA LYS A 659 -9.33 -18.79 -27.61
C LYS A 659 -10.19 -19.92 -27.04
N ASP A 660 -9.82 -20.39 -25.86
CA ASP A 660 -10.42 -21.51 -25.15
C ASP A 660 -11.55 -21.10 -24.19
N LEU A 661 -11.77 -19.79 -23.99
CA LEU A 661 -12.85 -19.27 -23.15
C LEU A 661 -14.12 -18.98 -23.95
N GLN A 662 -15.25 -19.40 -23.39
CA GLN A 662 -16.59 -19.03 -23.86
C GLN A 662 -17.04 -17.74 -23.16
N TYR A 663 -17.39 -16.70 -23.93
CA TYR A 663 -17.85 -15.39 -23.44
C TYR A 663 -19.04 -14.85 -24.22
#